data_AF-A0A938MWC9-F1
#
_entry.id   AF-A0A938MWC9-F1
#
_cell.length_a   1.000
_cell.length_b   1.000
_cell.length_c   1.000
_cell.angle_alpha   90.00
_cell.angle_beta   90.00
_cell.angle_gamma   90.00
#
_symmetry.space_group_name_H-M   'P 1'
#
loop_
_entity.id
_entity.type
_entity.pdbx_description
1 polymer ?
#
loop_
_entity_poly.entity_id
_entity_poly.type
_entity_poly.pdbx_seq_one_letter_code
_entity_poly.pdbx_strand_id
1 'polypeptide(L)'
;MVKLACDTETGLESLRLQWRDAVLGPLSRDRQLITAREPADQAEFWLAETQRVLEANPNDAQVAMGAAMVLDSPGIDFQSKYLRAFELVPGVNIPRIDREGIKRAEDAFEVRCQARCLQLAARATELDRGNLAWWRLRALLLFRSTVGSHEGHARDADSLAGQFVPVGGLGRHPRDADWLALLDECARHDPENALYDYLAANRHWDDSAGVDFSGPVNRLIVKDAALFEQGISRFERGQAKPFCAVGDAGFTATAEFLHRSRLPLTSHLKVITSRTIALRRTSLLRGLWHWQQCRANEIVQSGDVRAALHLLRQNLNLFAQSTRSGPEMAFDAVPVVGEVCTATAMRELADSHPGVVSADELQDMLAVQEAALVRKAVVMRCGEVLAKEKPPPRQGLNLQGNVATVIAGVFVGLAPRFVILLLTLGLVATVAVRWSATHDVFAVGPVGQLAAVALALVATVVVLGLAPAQIISHEIQAWGLSVLALMTPVAMACWFGWGWFRRRRFQFSLRAMLTAVFVLCLLFGVISIAHTREGAFSEFPFDLAIPARELAGIGVDAAGLGRVFDAANGRWLFALVQWFAYFGPYVSLVLWVAIVAAICGRKVTRNRSHGGDRSPRHHVAALLRSLGRPSLAFSATLFLAYLLVMPHIVLLIERTFQDGIAFPRRPASHWDKVELCCREIEADEQQMKAIREGVEAEMSSKPTPEG
;
A
#
# COMPACT_ATOMS: atom_id res chain seq x y z
N MET A 1 15.66 25.53 6.09
CA MET A 1 15.48 24.07 5.94
C MET A 1 16.02 23.30 7.14
N VAL A 2 17.33 23.37 7.47
CA VAL A 2 17.88 22.68 8.66
C VAL A 2 17.11 23.03 9.94
N LYS A 3 16.85 24.33 10.20
CA LYS A 3 16.00 24.76 11.31
C LYS A 3 14.64 24.05 11.34
N LEU A 4 13.88 24.12 10.23
CA LEU A 4 12.59 23.42 10.10
C LEU A 4 12.71 21.91 10.32
N ALA A 5 13.77 21.27 9.84
CA ALA A 5 14.00 19.84 10.03
C ALA A 5 14.35 19.48 11.47
N CYS A 6 14.97 20.39 12.23
CA CYS A 6 15.19 20.24 13.67
C CYS A 6 13.92 20.56 14.48
N ASP A 7 13.08 21.47 13.99
CA ASP A 7 11.83 21.89 14.65
C ASP A 7 10.67 20.89 14.42
N THR A 8 10.87 19.85 13.61
CA THR A 8 9.88 18.81 13.29
C THR A 8 10.37 17.43 13.74
N GLU A 9 9.48 16.55 14.16
CA GLU A 9 9.85 15.25 14.72
C GLU A 9 10.48 14.32 13.67
N THR A 10 9.94 14.33 12.45
CA THR A 10 10.38 13.49 11.33
C THR A 10 11.36 14.15 10.38
N GLY A 11 11.60 15.46 10.51
CA GLY A 11 12.26 16.25 9.47
C GLY A 11 13.71 15.86 9.23
N LEU A 12 14.53 15.84 10.29
CA LEU A 12 15.94 15.49 10.19
C LEU A 12 16.15 14.05 9.72
N GLU A 13 15.33 13.13 10.22
CA GLU A 13 15.40 11.73 9.83
C GLU A 13 14.98 11.51 8.38
N SER A 14 13.91 12.16 7.92
CA SER A 14 13.45 12.09 6.53
C SER A 14 14.53 12.58 5.56
N LEU A 15 15.19 13.70 5.88
CA LEU A 15 16.34 14.20 5.12
C LEU A 15 17.49 13.19 5.11
N ARG A 16 17.87 12.69 6.30
CA ARG A 16 18.97 11.74 6.45
C ARG A 16 18.73 10.47 5.64
N LEU A 17 17.54 9.88 5.72
CA LEU A 17 17.17 8.68 4.98
C LEU A 17 17.23 8.92 3.48
N GLN A 18 16.62 10.00 2.97
CA GLN A 18 16.65 10.32 1.54
C GLN A 18 18.06 10.46 0.99
N TRP A 19 18.93 11.22 1.68
CA TRP A 19 20.31 11.40 1.24
C TRP A 19 21.15 10.14 1.39
N ARG A 20 20.98 9.41 2.50
CA ARG A 20 21.63 8.10 2.69
C ARG A 20 21.24 7.14 1.57
N ASP A 21 19.96 7.07 1.22
CA ASP A 21 19.44 6.20 0.17
C ASP A 21 19.87 6.68 -1.23
N ALA A 22 20.17 7.97 -1.41
CA ALA A 22 20.70 8.46 -2.66
C ALA A 22 22.20 8.16 -2.84
N VAL A 23 22.98 8.23 -1.75
CA VAL A 23 24.44 7.96 -1.75
C VAL A 23 24.72 6.46 -1.71
N LEU A 24 24.16 5.77 -0.71
CA LEU A 24 24.45 4.37 -0.39
C LEU A 24 23.41 3.42 -0.97
N GLY A 25 22.26 3.92 -1.42
CA GLY A 25 21.19 3.09 -1.98
C GLY A 25 21.71 2.08 -2.99
N PRO A 26 22.47 2.47 -4.04
CA PRO A 26 23.06 1.55 -5.01
C PRO A 26 23.81 0.36 -4.40
N LEU A 27 24.40 0.54 -3.21
CA LEU A 27 25.26 -0.44 -2.53
C LEU A 27 24.58 -1.17 -1.36
N SER A 28 23.46 -0.65 -0.83
CA SER A 28 22.76 -1.22 0.33
C SER A 28 21.69 -2.24 -0.09
N ARG A 29 21.71 -3.43 0.52
CA ARG A 29 20.63 -4.44 0.43
C ARG A 29 19.44 -4.13 1.37
N ASP A 30 19.61 -3.30 2.38
CA ASP A 30 18.60 -2.97 3.42
C ASP A 30 17.46 -2.04 2.95
N ARG A 31 17.22 -1.94 1.64
CA ARG A 31 16.36 -0.93 1.00
C ARG A 31 14.87 -1.00 1.33
N GLN A 32 14.38 -2.13 1.82
CA GLN A 32 12.94 -2.33 2.02
C GLN A 32 12.54 -1.89 3.42
N LEU A 33 11.43 -1.14 3.50
CA LEU A 33 10.70 -0.91 4.75
C LEU A 33 10.53 -2.24 5.46
N ILE A 34 10.68 -2.25 6.79
CA ILE A 34 10.62 -3.49 7.55
C ILE A 34 9.34 -4.28 7.24
N THR A 35 8.19 -3.61 7.13
CA THR A 35 6.90 -4.21 6.79
C THR A 35 6.84 -4.85 5.40
N ALA A 36 7.72 -4.46 4.48
CA ALA A 36 7.78 -4.97 3.11
C ALA A 36 8.83 -6.08 2.91
N ARG A 37 9.70 -6.31 3.90
CA ARG A 37 10.70 -7.41 3.86
C ARG A 37 10.01 -8.76 3.98
N GLU A 38 10.68 -9.84 3.56
CA GLU A 38 10.10 -11.18 3.81
C GLU A 38 9.89 -11.37 5.32
N PRO A 39 8.79 -12.01 5.74
CA PRO A 39 8.48 -12.22 7.15
C PRO A 39 9.64 -12.83 7.95
N ALA A 40 10.42 -13.75 7.39
CA ALA A 40 11.60 -14.29 8.05
C ALA A 40 12.65 -13.22 8.41
N ASP A 41 12.88 -12.25 7.52
CA ASP A 41 13.79 -11.12 7.74
C ASP A 41 13.19 -10.11 8.74
N GLN A 42 11.86 -9.93 8.71
CA GLN A 42 11.17 -9.13 9.71
C GLN A 42 11.36 -9.70 11.11
N ALA A 43 11.20 -11.02 11.25
CA ALA A 43 11.41 -11.72 12.52
C ALA A 43 12.83 -11.54 13.05
N GLU A 44 13.85 -11.68 12.21
CA GLU A 44 15.26 -11.50 12.61
C GLU A 44 15.51 -10.07 13.14
N PHE A 45 15.03 -9.06 12.42
CA PHE A 45 15.13 -7.67 12.85
C PHE A 45 14.40 -7.44 14.19
N TRP A 46 13.15 -7.89 14.32
CA TRP A 46 12.36 -7.65 15.52
C TRP A 46 12.88 -8.40 16.74
N LEU A 47 13.40 -9.62 16.59
CA LEU A 47 14.01 -10.36 17.69
C LEU A 47 15.26 -9.65 18.20
N ALA A 48 16.14 -9.18 17.30
CA ALA A 48 17.32 -8.40 17.69
C ALA A 48 16.94 -7.07 18.35
N GLU A 49 15.94 -6.37 17.79
CA GLU A 49 15.56 -5.05 18.25
C GLU A 49 14.79 -5.09 19.58
N THR A 50 13.92 -6.07 19.78
CA THR A 50 13.24 -6.30 21.06
C THR A 50 14.22 -6.64 22.16
N GLN A 51 15.22 -7.49 21.89
CA GLN A 51 16.28 -7.80 22.85
C GLN A 51 17.02 -6.53 23.28
N ARG A 52 17.48 -5.73 22.31
CA ARG A 52 18.23 -4.49 22.58
C ARG A 52 17.41 -3.47 23.39
N VAL A 53 16.14 -3.27 23.04
CA VAL A 53 15.28 -2.30 23.72
C VAL A 53 14.99 -2.74 25.15
N LEU A 54 14.74 -4.04 25.37
CA LEU A 54 14.42 -4.57 26.69
C LEU A 54 15.64 -4.66 27.62
N GLU A 55 16.85 -4.89 27.08
CA GLU A 55 18.09 -4.76 27.87
C GLU A 55 18.26 -3.36 28.46
N ALA A 56 17.86 -2.32 27.71
CA ALA A 56 17.89 -0.94 28.18
C ALA A 56 16.68 -0.57 29.06
N ASN A 57 15.59 -1.34 29.03
CA ASN A 57 14.33 -1.06 29.72
C ASN A 57 13.73 -2.33 30.38
N PRO A 58 14.46 -3.02 31.27
CA PRO A 58 14.11 -4.38 31.71
C PRO A 58 12.84 -4.47 32.59
N ASN A 59 12.40 -3.34 33.14
CA ASN A 59 11.28 -3.26 34.09
C ASN A 59 10.09 -2.45 33.55
N ASP A 60 10.08 -2.08 32.28
CA ASP A 60 9.00 -1.30 31.67
C ASP A 60 7.95 -2.25 31.05
N ALA A 61 6.81 -2.41 31.74
CA ALA A 61 5.73 -3.30 31.33
C ALA A 61 5.12 -2.91 29.98
N GLN A 62 5.00 -1.60 29.71
CA GLN A 62 4.43 -1.08 28.47
C GLN A 62 5.36 -1.38 27.28
N VAL A 63 6.66 -1.21 27.47
CA VAL A 63 7.67 -1.58 26.45
C VAL A 63 7.71 -3.09 26.22
N ALA A 64 7.60 -3.90 27.28
CA ALA A 64 7.51 -5.36 27.15
C ALA A 64 6.27 -5.79 26.36
N MET A 65 5.10 -5.21 26.64
CA MET A 65 3.90 -5.50 25.86
C MET A 65 4.03 -5.00 24.41
N GLY A 66 4.57 -3.80 24.19
CA GLY A 66 4.82 -3.28 22.85
C GLY A 66 5.76 -4.16 22.03
N ALA A 67 6.79 -4.71 22.68
CA ALA A 67 7.69 -5.70 22.10
C ALA A 67 6.96 -7.01 21.73
N ALA A 68 6.05 -7.49 22.59
CA ALA A 68 5.20 -8.64 22.28
C ALA A 68 4.31 -8.37 21.04
N MET A 69 3.72 -7.17 20.93
CA MET A 69 2.87 -6.77 19.82
C MET A 69 3.61 -6.73 18.47
N VAL A 70 4.86 -6.25 18.42
CA VAL A 70 5.64 -6.27 17.15
C VAL A 70 6.06 -7.68 16.73
N LEU A 71 6.18 -8.60 17.69
CA LEU A 71 6.45 -10.03 17.44
C LEU A 71 5.20 -10.86 17.18
N ASP A 72 4.01 -10.25 17.21
CA ASP A 72 2.75 -10.94 17.00
C ASP A 72 2.53 -11.38 15.54
N SER A 73 2.94 -10.58 14.57
CA SER A 73 2.70 -10.86 13.16
C SER A 73 3.67 -10.11 12.26
N PRO A 74 3.97 -10.57 11.03
CA PRO A 74 4.69 -9.73 10.10
C PRO A 74 3.86 -8.50 9.70
N GLY A 75 4.51 -7.40 9.35
CA GLY A 75 3.82 -6.26 8.72
C GLY A 75 3.28 -6.65 7.35
N ILE A 76 2.13 -6.14 6.93
CA ILE A 76 1.39 -6.66 5.76
C ILE A 76 1.97 -6.30 4.37
N ASP A 77 2.88 -5.33 4.28
CA ASP A 77 3.34 -4.79 2.99
C ASP A 77 4.08 -5.84 2.13
N PHE A 78 4.63 -6.92 2.72
CA PHE A 78 5.29 -8.00 1.97
C PHE A 78 4.33 -8.77 1.05
N GLN A 79 3.03 -8.78 1.35
CA GLN A 79 2.02 -9.52 0.58
C GLN A 79 1.98 -9.05 -0.89
N SER A 80 2.37 -7.80 -1.17
CA SER A 80 2.51 -7.26 -2.53
C SER A 80 3.45 -8.08 -3.44
N LYS A 81 4.45 -8.78 -2.86
CA LYS A 81 5.37 -9.66 -3.60
C LYS A 81 4.71 -10.98 -4.05
N TYR A 82 3.57 -11.31 -3.46
CA TYR A 82 2.82 -12.53 -3.71
C TYR A 82 1.63 -12.27 -4.66
N LEU A 83 1.55 -11.08 -5.28
CA LEU A 83 0.63 -10.80 -6.38
C LEU A 83 1.18 -11.46 -7.66
N ARG A 84 0.44 -12.43 -8.20
CA ARG A 84 0.75 -13.10 -9.48
C ARG A 84 -0.23 -12.62 -10.55
N ALA A 85 0.26 -12.37 -11.76
CA ALA A 85 -0.64 -12.18 -12.90
C ALA A 85 -1.33 -13.52 -13.21
N PHE A 86 -2.66 -13.54 -13.20
CA PHE A 86 -3.47 -14.68 -13.61
C PHE A 86 -4.26 -14.29 -14.85
N GLU A 87 -4.04 -15.01 -15.95
CA GLU A 87 -4.75 -14.79 -17.20
C GLU A 87 -6.13 -15.45 -17.10
N LEU A 88 -7.19 -14.65 -16.91
CA LEU A 88 -8.56 -15.13 -16.81
C LEU A 88 -9.05 -15.62 -18.18
N VAL A 89 -8.70 -14.86 -19.22
CA VAL A 89 -8.89 -15.15 -20.64
C VAL A 89 -7.69 -14.59 -21.41
N PRO A 90 -7.37 -15.10 -22.61
CA PRO A 90 -6.26 -14.59 -23.41
C PRO A 90 -6.26 -13.06 -23.50
N GLY A 91 -5.21 -12.42 -22.96
CA GLY A 91 -5.05 -10.97 -22.94
C GLY A 91 -5.67 -10.21 -21.76
N VAL A 92 -6.34 -10.86 -20.81
CA VAL A 92 -6.87 -10.23 -19.58
C VAL A 92 -6.22 -10.84 -18.34
N ASN A 93 -5.22 -10.13 -17.82
CA ASN A 93 -4.56 -10.48 -16.56
C ASN A 93 -5.26 -9.82 -15.38
N ILE A 94 -5.73 -10.63 -14.43
CA ILE A 94 -6.22 -10.17 -13.14
C ILE A 94 -5.16 -10.54 -12.09
N PRO A 95 -4.79 -9.61 -11.18
CA PRO A 95 -3.89 -9.94 -10.09
C PRO A 95 -4.53 -10.98 -9.17
N ARG A 96 -3.92 -12.17 -9.08
CA ARG A 96 -4.27 -13.23 -8.13
C ARG A 96 -3.24 -13.29 -7.03
N ILE A 97 -3.71 -13.26 -5.78
CA ILE A 97 -2.85 -13.37 -4.60
C ILE A 97 -2.44 -14.83 -4.39
N ASP A 98 -1.14 -15.10 -4.28
CA ASP A 98 -0.56 -16.38 -3.86
C ASP A 98 -0.74 -16.56 -2.34
N ARG A 99 -1.94 -16.98 -1.95
CA ARG A 99 -2.33 -17.17 -0.55
C ARG A 99 -1.46 -18.21 0.17
N GLU A 100 -1.08 -19.29 -0.49
CA GLU A 100 -0.20 -20.30 0.10
C GLU A 100 1.21 -19.77 0.32
N GLY A 101 1.73 -18.99 -0.62
CA GLY A 101 3.00 -18.29 -0.47
C GLY A 101 2.99 -17.35 0.72
N ILE A 102 1.95 -16.52 0.85
CA ILE A 102 1.76 -15.63 2.01
C ILE A 102 1.73 -16.45 3.30
N LYS A 103 0.90 -17.50 3.36
CA LYS A 103 0.81 -18.34 4.56
C LYS A 103 2.16 -18.94 4.96
N ARG A 104 2.89 -19.55 4.02
CA ARG A 104 4.25 -20.09 4.28
C ARG A 104 5.19 -19.02 4.82
N ALA A 105 5.11 -17.81 4.29
CA ALA A 105 5.94 -16.69 4.72
C ALA A 105 5.57 -16.27 6.16
N GLU A 106 4.29 -16.10 6.46
CA GLU A 106 3.83 -15.74 7.80
C GLU A 106 4.11 -16.86 8.83
N ASP A 107 3.98 -18.13 8.46
CA ASP A 107 4.35 -19.28 9.29
C ASP A 107 5.86 -19.26 9.63
N ALA A 108 6.71 -18.83 8.69
CA ALA A 108 8.15 -18.67 8.94
C ALA A 108 8.46 -17.56 9.97
N PHE A 109 7.65 -16.50 10.01
CA PHE A 109 7.73 -15.48 11.08
C PHE A 109 7.25 -16.05 12.41
N GLU A 110 6.09 -16.72 12.39
CA GLU A 110 5.45 -17.30 13.57
C GLU A 110 6.39 -18.26 14.30
N VAL A 111 7.00 -19.22 13.60
CA VAL A 111 7.94 -20.20 14.17
C VAL A 111 9.10 -19.53 14.91
N ARG A 112 9.56 -18.36 14.46
CA ARG A 112 10.67 -17.62 15.06
C ARG A 112 10.23 -16.75 16.24
N CYS A 113 9.04 -16.15 16.15
CA CYS A 113 8.61 -15.08 17.06
C CYS A 113 7.66 -15.54 18.16
N GLN A 114 6.86 -16.60 17.94
CA GLN A 114 5.74 -16.97 18.81
C GLN A 114 6.14 -17.12 20.29
N ALA A 115 7.23 -17.85 20.58
CA ALA A 115 7.65 -18.13 21.94
C ALA A 115 8.08 -16.84 22.66
N ARG A 116 8.82 -15.97 21.96
CA ARG A 116 9.27 -14.70 22.52
C ARG A 116 8.10 -13.72 22.70
N CYS A 117 7.15 -13.70 21.77
CA CYS A 117 5.92 -12.92 21.87
C CYS A 117 5.16 -13.26 23.17
N LEU A 118 4.88 -14.55 23.41
CA LEU A 118 4.16 -14.99 24.60
C LEU A 118 4.93 -14.73 25.90
N GLN A 119 6.24 -14.97 25.92
CA GLN A 119 7.09 -14.66 27.08
C GLN A 119 7.05 -13.18 27.45
N LEU A 120 7.09 -12.28 26.47
CA LEU A 120 7.07 -10.85 26.71
C LEU A 120 5.70 -10.35 27.17
N ALA A 121 4.61 -10.92 26.63
CA ALA A 121 3.26 -10.64 27.12
C ALA A 121 3.08 -11.09 28.57
N ALA A 122 3.56 -12.28 28.94
CA ALA A 122 3.58 -12.75 30.32
C ALA A 122 4.41 -11.82 31.22
N ARG A 123 5.61 -11.45 30.77
CA ARG A 123 6.49 -10.52 31.50
C ARG A 123 5.83 -9.17 31.75
N ALA A 124 5.12 -8.61 30.78
CA ALA A 124 4.38 -7.36 30.96
C ALA A 124 3.30 -7.48 32.06
N THR A 125 2.53 -8.58 32.06
CA THR A 125 1.54 -8.83 33.13
C THR A 125 2.18 -9.08 34.50
N GLU A 126 3.39 -9.65 34.56
CA GLU A 126 4.12 -9.83 35.83
C GLU A 126 4.65 -8.51 36.40
N LEU A 127 5.17 -7.64 35.52
CA LEU A 127 5.72 -6.34 35.89
C LEU A 127 4.63 -5.37 36.38
N ASP A 128 3.43 -5.46 35.82
CA ASP A 128 2.30 -4.60 36.16
C ASP A 128 0.99 -5.42 36.22
N ARG A 129 0.83 -6.18 37.30
CA ARG A 129 -0.31 -7.08 37.52
C ARG A 129 -1.65 -6.38 37.63
N GLY A 130 -1.65 -5.11 38.04
CA GLY A 130 -2.86 -4.31 38.24
C GLY A 130 -3.46 -3.77 36.94
N ASN A 131 -2.69 -3.78 35.86
CA ASN A 131 -3.13 -3.24 34.59
C ASN A 131 -3.90 -4.28 33.77
N LEU A 132 -5.23 -4.18 33.83
CA LEU A 132 -6.16 -5.09 33.16
C LEU A 132 -5.96 -5.13 31.63
N ALA A 133 -5.46 -4.04 31.03
CA ALA A 133 -5.21 -4.02 29.59
C ALA A 133 -4.10 -4.99 29.16
N TRP A 134 -3.12 -5.25 30.04
CA TRP A 134 -2.07 -6.24 29.76
C TRP A 134 -2.60 -7.66 29.78
N TRP A 135 -3.53 -7.98 30.68
CA TRP A 135 -4.19 -9.29 30.71
C TRP A 135 -5.04 -9.54 29.46
N ARG A 136 -5.78 -8.52 29.02
CA ARG A 136 -6.58 -8.58 27.78
C ARG A 136 -5.71 -8.81 26.55
N LEU A 137 -4.59 -8.09 26.43
CA LEU A 137 -3.64 -8.26 25.33
C LEU A 137 -2.91 -9.61 25.39
N ARG A 138 -2.52 -10.09 26.58
CA ARG A 138 -1.93 -11.42 26.76
C ARG A 138 -2.87 -12.52 26.25
N ALA A 139 -4.16 -12.43 26.58
CA ALA A 139 -5.18 -13.36 26.08
C ALA A 139 -5.33 -13.29 24.55
N LEU A 140 -5.34 -12.09 23.96
CA LEU A 140 -5.44 -11.92 22.50
C LEU A 140 -4.23 -12.46 21.75
N LEU A 141 -3.03 -12.28 22.31
CA LEU A 141 -1.77 -12.73 21.71
C LEU A 141 -1.61 -14.26 21.72
N LEU A 142 -2.46 -15.01 22.45
CA LEU A 142 -2.55 -16.48 22.31
C LEU A 142 -3.03 -16.90 20.92
N PHE A 143 -3.80 -16.04 20.25
CA PHE A 143 -4.36 -16.31 18.94
C PHE A 143 -3.64 -15.45 17.91
N ARG A 144 -3.19 -16.05 16.80
CA ARG A 144 -2.56 -15.30 15.72
C ARG A 144 -3.60 -14.41 15.01
N SER A 145 -3.21 -13.18 14.68
CA SER A 145 -3.98 -12.35 13.77
C SER A 145 -3.69 -12.76 12.33
N THR A 146 -4.69 -13.24 11.62
CA THR A 146 -4.58 -13.54 10.19
C THR A 146 -5.35 -12.50 9.40
N VAL A 147 -4.64 -11.54 8.80
CA VAL A 147 -5.24 -10.61 7.84
C VAL A 147 -5.41 -11.33 6.51
N GLY A 148 -6.62 -11.78 6.21
CA GLY A 148 -6.99 -12.19 4.85
C GLY A 148 -6.60 -13.61 4.42
N SER A 149 -6.20 -14.52 5.31
CA SER A 149 -6.07 -15.94 4.95
C SER A 149 -7.45 -16.60 4.88
N HIS A 150 -8.14 -16.43 3.75
CA HIS A 150 -9.31 -17.23 3.36
C HIS A 150 -8.88 -18.68 3.09
N GLU A 151 -8.76 -19.48 4.15
CA GLU A 151 -8.66 -20.93 4.02
C GLU A 151 -9.99 -21.64 4.33
N GLY A 152 -11.12 -20.91 4.39
CA GLY A 152 -12.44 -21.50 4.25
C GLY A 152 -12.73 -21.76 2.77
N HIS A 153 -12.51 -23.00 2.32
CA HIS A 153 -12.86 -23.55 1.00
C HIS A 153 -12.30 -22.85 -0.24
N ALA A 154 -11.10 -23.28 -0.64
CA ALA A 154 -10.53 -23.06 -1.98
C ALA A 154 -11.26 -23.83 -3.10
N ARG A 155 -12.55 -24.18 -2.97
CA ARG A 155 -13.27 -24.95 -4.00
C ARG A 155 -14.17 -24.14 -4.92
N ASP A 156 -14.62 -22.95 -4.55
CA ASP A 156 -15.52 -22.15 -5.42
C ASP A 156 -15.00 -20.74 -5.66
N ALA A 157 -13.89 -20.63 -6.39
CA ALA A 157 -13.29 -19.36 -6.79
C ALA A 157 -14.00 -18.66 -7.98
N ASP A 158 -15.10 -19.22 -8.49
CA ASP A 158 -15.80 -18.71 -9.68
C ASP A 158 -17.08 -17.91 -9.37
N SER A 159 -17.45 -17.74 -8.09
CA SER A 159 -18.56 -16.87 -7.72
C SER A 159 -18.12 -15.40 -7.69
N LEU A 160 -18.29 -14.72 -8.83
CA LEU A 160 -18.13 -13.27 -9.01
C LEU A 160 -19.26 -12.44 -8.38
N ALA A 161 -20.21 -13.06 -7.68
CA ALA A 161 -21.27 -12.37 -6.95
C ALA A 161 -20.73 -11.94 -5.59
N GLY A 162 -20.28 -10.68 -5.51
CA GLY A 162 -19.89 -10.07 -4.27
C GLY A 162 -21.09 -9.88 -3.35
N GLN A 163 -21.01 -10.43 -2.14
CA GLN A 163 -21.33 -9.79 -0.87
C GLN A 163 -21.03 -10.81 0.25
N PHE A 164 -20.32 -10.38 1.28
CA PHE A 164 -19.85 -11.15 2.43
C PHE A 164 -18.75 -12.21 2.20
N VAL A 165 -17.53 -11.73 2.41
CA VAL A 165 -16.29 -12.49 2.62
C VAL A 165 -16.46 -13.59 3.68
N PRO A 166 -15.97 -14.84 3.45
CA PRO A 166 -15.99 -15.89 4.47
C PRO A 166 -15.27 -15.44 5.74
N VAL A 167 -15.91 -15.70 6.89
CA VAL A 167 -15.53 -15.22 8.23
C VAL A 167 -14.10 -15.64 8.56
N GLY A 168 -13.16 -14.70 8.46
CA GLY A 168 -11.80 -14.86 8.98
C GLY A 168 -11.85 -14.87 10.51
N GLY A 169 -11.90 -16.07 11.09
CA GLY A 169 -11.72 -16.28 12.53
C GLY A 169 -10.34 -15.84 13.02
N LEU A 170 -10.18 -15.73 14.33
CA LEU A 170 -8.86 -15.70 14.96
C LEU A 170 -8.06 -16.94 14.51
N GLY A 171 -6.74 -16.83 14.35
CA GLY A 171 -5.92 -17.86 13.69
C GLY A 171 -6.20 -19.31 14.14
N ARG A 172 -6.02 -20.27 13.20
CA ARG A 172 -6.48 -21.67 13.28
C ARG A 172 -6.05 -22.48 14.50
N HIS A 173 -5.05 -22.08 15.28
CA HIS A 173 -4.67 -22.75 16.52
C HIS A 173 -4.11 -21.74 17.53
N PRO A 174 -4.40 -21.90 18.84
CA PRO A 174 -3.73 -21.18 19.89
C PRO A 174 -2.23 -21.47 19.86
N ARG A 175 -1.41 -20.47 20.17
CA ARG A 175 0.06 -20.57 20.20
C ARG A 175 0.59 -21.40 21.36
N ASP A 176 -0.22 -21.58 22.39
CA ASP A 176 0.11 -22.31 23.60
C ASP A 176 -0.83 -23.51 23.75
N ALA A 177 -0.30 -24.67 24.12
CA ALA A 177 -1.11 -25.86 24.37
C ALA A 177 -2.03 -25.67 25.60
N ASP A 178 -1.58 -24.89 26.59
CA ASP A 178 -2.29 -24.59 27.82
C ASP A 178 -3.13 -23.29 27.71
N TRP A 179 -3.47 -22.88 26.49
CA TRP A 179 -4.20 -21.64 26.20
C TRP A 179 -5.47 -21.48 27.04
N LEU A 180 -6.22 -22.55 27.30
CA LEU A 180 -7.46 -22.48 28.07
C LEU A 180 -7.18 -22.13 29.54
N ALA A 181 -6.14 -22.71 30.14
CA ALA A 181 -5.71 -22.40 31.49
C ALA A 181 -5.19 -20.96 31.59
N LEU A 182 -4.51 -20.46 30.55
CA LEU A 182 -4.07 -19.07 30.46
C LEU A 182 -5.25 -18.10 30.34
N LEU A 183 -6.29 -18.44 29.58
CA LEU A 183 -7.53 -17.63 29.56
C LEU A 183 -8.23 -17.62 30.92
N ASP A 184 -8.28 -18.76 31.61
CA ASP A 184 -8.85 -18.85 32.96
C ASP A 184 -8.00 -18.08 33.99
N GLU A 185 -6.68 -18.01 33.83
CA GLU A 185 -5.81 -17.10 34.60
C GLU A 185 -6.16 -15.64 34.34
N CYS A 186 -6.25 -15.23 33.07
CA CYS A 186 -6.60 -13.85 32.72
C CYS A 186 -7.99 -13.46 33.26
N ALA A 187 -8.97 -14.37 33.20
CA ALA A 187 -10.29 -14.18 33.75
C ALA A 187 -10.29 -14.01 35.28
N ARG A 188 -9.35 -14.61 36.02
CA ARG A 188 -9.23 -14.36 37.46
C ARG A 188 -8.76 -12.95 37.79
N HIS A 189 -7.98 -12.33 36.91
CA HIS A 189 -7.49 -10.96 37.07
C HIS A 189 -8.47 -9.90 36.57
N ASP A 190 -9.35 -10.25 35.63
CA ASP A 190 -10.36 -9.36 35.03
C ASP A 190 -11.73 -10.09 34.94
N PRO A 191 -12.34 -10.45 36.10
CA PRO A 191 -13.46 -11.40 36.20
C PRO A 191 -14.77 -10.91 35.57
N GLU A 192 -14.96 -9.60 35.48
CA GLU A 192 -16.15 -8.99 34.91
C GLU A 192 -16.11 -8.93 33.38
N ASN A 193 -14.96 -9.22 32.75
CA ASN A 193 -14.81 -9.12 31.31
C ASN A 193 -15.14 -10.46 30.62
N ALA A 194 -16.08 -10.41 29.68
CA ALA A 194 -16.52 -11.54 28.88
C ALA A 194 -15.50 -12.00 27.83
N LEU A 195 -14.47 -11.18 27.53
CA LEU A 195 -13.47 -11.43 26.49
C LEU A 195 -12.90 -12.86 26.55
N TYR A 196 -12.48 -13.32 27.73
CA TYR A 196 -11.78 -14.61 27.87
C TYR A 196 -12.68 -15.81 27.57
N ASP A 197 -13.93 -15.75 28.04
CA ASP A 197 -14.92 -16.80 27.76
C ASP A 197 -15.32 -16.80 26.28
N TYR A 198 -15.41 -15.61 25.67
CA TYR A 198 -15.69 -15.47 24.24
C TYR A 198 -14.55 -15.93 23.34
N LEU A 199 -13.29 -15.68 23.70
CA LEU A 199 -12.15 -16.23 22.99
C LEU A 199 -12.18 -17.77 23.02
N ALA A 200 -12.47 -18.36 24.17
CA ALA A 200 -12.60 -19.81 24.31
C ALA A 200 -13.83 -20.38 23.58
N ALA A 201 -14.97 -19.71 23.64
CA ALA A 201 -16.18 -20.11 22.93
C ALA A 201 -15.96 -20.13 21.41
N ASN A 202 -15.45 -19.03 20.86
CA ASN A 202 -15.14 -18.94 19.43
C ASN A 202 -14.15 -20.03 19.03
N ARG A 203 -13.12 -20.27 19.84
CA ARG A 203 -12.12 -21.30 19.56
C ARG A 203 -12.72 -22.71 19.53
N HIS A 204 -13.52 -23.05 20.53
CA HIS A 204 -14.18 -24.35 20.60
C HIS A 204 -15.11 -24.57 19.41
N TRP A 205 -15.85 -23.54 18.96
CA TRP A 205 -16.69 -23.64 17.77
C TRP A 205 -15.87 -23.79 16.48
N ASP A 206 -14.79 -23.03 16.32
CA ASP A 206 -13.89 -23.14 15.15
C ASP A 206 -13.29 -24.55 15.01
N ASP A 207 -13.00 -25.23 16.12
CA ASP A 207 -12.46 -26.59 16.13
C ASP A 207 -13.53 -27.69 15.96
N SER A 208 -14.73 -27.45 16.46
CA SER A 208 -15.76 -28.48 16.57
C SER A 208 -16.81 -28.44 15.47
N ALA A 209 -16.87 -27.37 14.67
CA ALA A 209 -17.90 -27.20 13.67
C ALA A 209 -17.38 -26.75 12.28
N GLY A 210 -18.30 -26.58 11.36
CA GLY A 210 -18.12 -26.03 10.03
C GLY A 210 -19.45 -25.50 9.51
N VAL A 211 -19.40 -24.78 8.39
CA VAL A 211 -20.60 -24.25 7.73
C VAL A 211 -20.64 -24.79 6.31
N ASP A 212 -21.78 -25.35 5.94
CA ASP A 212 -22.08 -25.72 4.55
C ASP A 212 -22.74 -24.54 3.84
N PHE A 213 -22.10 -24.07 2.77
CA PHE A 213 -22.55 -22.97 1.93
C PHE A 213 -23.28 -23.46 0.66
N SER A 214 -23.54 -24.77 0.53
CA SER A 214 -24.13 -25.33 -0.70
C SER A 214 -25.61 -24.96 -0.92
N GLY A 215 -26.26 -24.33 0.06
CA GLY A 215 -27.67 -23.98 0.03
C GLY A 215 -27.93 -22.48 0.22
N PRO A 216 -29.21 -22.04 0.08
CA PRO A 216 -29.60 -20.65 0.30
C PRO A 216 -29.46 -20.20 1.77
N VAL A 217 -29.34 -21.16 2.69
CA VAL A 217 -29.11 -20.93 4.11
C VAL A 217 -27.87 -21.70 4.54
N ASN A 218 -26.95 -20.99 5.18
CA ASN A 218 -25.76 -21.56 5.80
C ASN A 218 -26.15 -22.64 6.82
N ARG A 219 -25.76 -23.90 6.57
CA ARG A 219 -26.08 -25.03 7.46
C ARG A 219 -24.92 -25.32 8.41
N LEU A 220 -25.24 -25.50 9.69
CA LEU A 220 -24.26 -25.84 10.71
C LEU A 220 -23.88 -27.32 10.63
N ILE A 221 -22.59 -27.64 10.50
CA ILE A 221 -22.07 -29.01 10.57
C ILE A 221 -21.25 -29.15 11.85
N VAL A 222 -21.78 -29.85 12.86
CA VAL A 222 -21.04 -30.17 14.08
C VAL A 222 -20.25 -31.47 13.88
N LYS A 223 -18.93 -31.37 13.97
CA LYS A 223 -17.97 -32.48 13.83
C LYS A 223 -17.62 -33.12 15.18
N ASP A 224 -17.59 -32.31 16.24
CA ASP A 224 -17.34 -32.75 17.63
C ASP A 224 -18.39 -32.14 18.55
N ALA A 225 -19.42 -32.91 18.90
CA ALA A 225 -20.53 -32.41 19.72
C ALA A 225 -20.10 -32.00 21.14
N ALA A 226 -19.19 -32.75 21.76
CA ALA A 226 -18.77 -32.46 23.13
C ALA A 226 -17.98 -31.16 23.21
N LEU A 227 -17.09 -30.92 22.24
CA LEU A 227 -16.34 -29.67 22.16
C LEU A 227 -17.24 -28.49 21.76
N PHE A 228 -18.23 -28.73 20.90
CA PHE A 228 -19.21 -27.71 20.52
C PHE A 228 -20.04 -27.23 21.72
N GLU A 229 -20.50 -28.16 22.55
CA GLU A 229 -21.22 -27.86 23.80
C GLU A 229 -20.34 -27.11 24.82
N GLN A 230 -19.05 -27.42 24.90
CA GLN A 230 -18.10 -26.61 25.70
C GLN A 230 -18.02 -25.17 25.19
N GLY A 231 -18.07 -24.97 23.87
CA GLY A 231 -18.16 -23.65 23.25
C GLY A 231 -19.43 -22.90 23.66
N ILE A 232 -20.58 -23.58 23.67
CA ILE A 232 -21.86 -23.02 24.14
C ILE A 232 -21.77 -22.60 25.60
N SER A 233 -21.28 -23.49 26.47
CA SER A 233 -21.13 -23.21 27.90
C SER A 233 -20.21 -22.02 28.17
N ARG A 234 -19.08 -21.92 27.45
CA ARG A 234 -18.20 -20.74 27.50
C ARG A 234 -18.93 -19.48 27.06
N PHE A 235 -19.66 -19.52 25.94
CA PHE A 235 -20.41 -18.37 25.46
C PHE A 235 -21.45 -17.89 26.48
N GLU A 236 -22.22 -18.79 27.07
CA GLU A 236 -23.24 -18.47 28.08
C GLU A 236 -22.64 -17.88 29.36
N ARG A 237 -21.47 -18.37 29.81
CA ARG A 237 -20.72 -17.71 30.89
C ARG A 237 -20.29 -16.30 30.53
N GLY A 238 -19.85 -16.09 29.28
CA GLY A 238 -19.57 -14.76 28.75
C GLY A 238 -20.81 -13.85 28.77
N GLN A 239 -21.98 -14.38 28.40
CA GLN A 239 -23.26 -13.64 28.39
C GLN A 239 -23.69 -13.19 29.79
N ALA A 240 -23.30 -13.91 30.84
CA ALA A 240 -23.60 -13.55 32.23
C ALA A 240 -22.74 -12.40 32.77
N LYS A 241 -21.69 -11.98 32.05
CA LYS A 241 -20.77 -10.91 32.48
C LYS A 241 -21.25 -9.52 32.04
N PRO A 242 -20.85 -8.43 32.72
CA PRO A 242 -21.36 -7.10 32.42
C PRO A 242 -20.86 -6.49 31.09
N PHE A 243 -19.62 -6.76 30.67
CA PHE A 243 -19.03 -6.14 29.48
C PHE A 243 -18.03 -7.05 28.76
N CYS A 244 -17.69 -6.70 27.51
CA CYS A 244 -16.65 -7.36 26.71
C CYS A 244 -15.64 -6.32 26.21
N ALA A 245 -14.52 -6.14 26.94
CA ALA A 245 -13.49 -5.16 26.62
C ALA A 245 -12.25 -5.81 25.98
N VAL A 246 -11.85 -5.32 24.81
CA VAL A 246 -10.51 -5.55 24.23
C VAL A 246 -9.57 -4.39 24.59
N GLY A 247 -10.02 -3.15 24.34
CA GLY A 247 -9.26 -1.92 24.55
C GLY A 247 -8.21 -1.63 23.47
N ASP A 248 -7.65 -0.42 23.52
CA ASP A 248 -6.67 0.09 22.52
C ASP A 248 -5.22 0.15 23.03
N ALA A 249 -4.94 -0.40 24.22
CA ALA A 249 -3.63 -0.33 24.85
C ALA A 249 -2.48 -0.93 24.00
N GLY A 250 -2.81 -1.81 23.05
CA GLY A 250 -1.81 -2.36 22.14
C GLY A 250 -1.21 -1.28 21.22
N PHE A 251 -1.97 -0.25 20.86
CA PHE A 251 -1.49 0.85 20.03
C PHE A 251 -0.47 1.71 20.79
N THR A 252 -0.80 2.10 22.02
CA THR A 252 0.07 2.91 22.88
C THR A 252 1.32 2.13 23.31
N ALA A 253 1.18 0.84 23.62
CA ALA A 253 2.32 -0.03 23.92
C ALA A 253 3.27 -0.17 22.72
N THR A 254 2.73 -0.42 21.53
CA THR A 254 3.54 -0.53 20.30
C THR A 254 4.24 0.79 19.99
N ALA A 255 3.55 1.92 20.10
CA ALA A 255 4.13 3.24 19.88
C ALA A 255 5.30 3.52 20.86
N GLU A 256 5.12 3.15 22.13
CA GLU A 256 6.13 3.34 23.18
C GLU A 256 7.38 2.48 22.97
N PHE A 257 7.19 1.23 22.54
CA PHE A 257 8.29 0.35 22.12
C PHE A 257 9.03 0.94 20.91
N LEU A 258 8.30 1.36 19.89
CA LEU A 258 8.90 1.90 18.65
C LEU A 258 9.66 3.20 18.89
N HIS A 259 9.20 4.05 19.81
CA HIS A 259 9.91 5.27 20.22
C HIS A 259 11.32 4.98 20.76
N ARG A 260 11.54 3.81 21.38
CA ARG A 260 12.85 3.35 21.85
C ARG A 260 13.63 2.53 20.82
N SER A 261 13.00 2.18 19.70
CA SER A 261 13.61 1.36 18.66
C SER A 261 14.54 2.18 17.75
N ARG A 262 15.37 1.49 16.96
CA ARG A 262 16.20 2.05 15.88
C ARG A 262 15.43 2.19 14.57
N LEU A 263 14.16 1.76 14.55
CA LEU A 263 13.33 1.91 13.36
C LEU A 263 13.06 3.40 13.13
N PRO A 264 13.16 3.87 11.88
CA PRO A 264 12.81 5.25 11.59
C PRO A 264 11.38 5.63 11.95
N LEU A 265 11.17 6.84 12.46
CA LEU A 265 9.87 7.40 12.84
C LEU A 265 8.88 7.32 11.69
N THR A 266 9.32 7.60 10.46
CA THR A 266 8.49 7.51 9.24
C THR A 266 7.95 6.10 8.97
N SER A 267 8.53 5.06 9.59
CA SER A 267 8.08 3.67 9.50
C SER A 267 7.20 3.25 10.68
N HIS A 268 7.16 4.02 11.78
CA HIS A 268 6.43 3.63 13.00
C HIS A 268 4.94 3.44 12.74
N LEU A 269 4.31 4.39 12.05
CA LEU A 269 2.89 4.34 11.76
C LEU A 269 2.51 3.05 11.02
N LYS A 270 3.29 2.65 10.01
CA LYS A 270 3.05 1.42 9.25
C LYS A 270 3.15 0.16 10.13
N VAL A 271 4.14 0.12 11.03
CA VAL A 271 4.29 -1.01 11.95
C VAL A 271 3.11 -1.07 12.90
N ILE A 272 2.72 0.06 13.49
CA ILE A 272 1.59 0.17 14.42
C ILE A 272 0.28 -0.27 13.76
N THR A 273 -0.04 0.26 12.59
CA THR A 273 -1.30 -0.07 11.89
C THR A 273 -1.32 -1.53 11.44
N SER A 274 -0.15 -2.11 11.12
CA SER A 274 -0.04 -3.54 10.79
C SER A 274 -0.22 -4.49 11.98
N ARG A 275 -0.34 -4.00 13.23
CA ARG A 275 -0.59 -4.86 14.41
C ARG A 275 -2.04 -5.31 14.55
N THR A 276 -2.97 -4.74 13.76
CA THR A 276 -4.33 -5.29 13.54
C THR A 276 -5.20 -5.45 14.80
N ILE A 277 -4.95 -4.68 15.86
CA ILE A 277 -5.70 -4.79 17.14
C ILE A 277 -7.20 -4.63 16.92
N ALA A 278 -7.62 -3.59 16.19
CA ALA A 278 -9.02 -3.38 15.84
C ALA A 278 -9.61 -4.55 15.01
N LEU A 279 -8.81 -5.17 14.11
CA LEU A 279 -9.27 -6.32 13.35
C LEU A 279 -9.46 -7.56 14.22
N ARG A 280 -8.63 -7.78 15.24
CA ARG A 280 -8.79 -8.91 16.19
C ARG A 280 -10.13 -8.83 16.92
N ARG A 281 -10.48 -7.63 17.41
CA ARG A 281 -11.79 -7.34 18.00
C ARG A 281 -12.91 -7.66 17.02
N THR A 282 -12.82 -7.12 15.80
CA THR A 282 -13.81 -7.32 14.74
C THR A 282 -14.00 -8.80 14.39
N SER A 283 -12.89 -9.54 14.23
CA SER A 283 -12.90 -10.96 13.93
C SER A 283 -13.54 -11.79 15.05
N LEU A 284 -13.27 -11.47 16.32
CA LEU A 284 -13.89 -12.15 17.45
C LEU A 284 -15.41 -11.94 17.46
N LEU A 285 -15.87 -10.69 17.43
CA LEU A 285 -17.30 -10.38 17.47
C LEU A 285 -18.05 -10.96 16.27
N ARG A 286 -17.45 -10.87 15.07
CA ARG A 286 -18.04 -11.46 13.86
C ARG A 286 -18.08 -12.98 13.92
N GLY A 287 -17.03 -13.63 14.42
CA GLY A 287 -16.99 -15.09 14.58
C GLY A 287 -18.09 -15.59 15.50
N LEU A 288 -18.21 -14.99 16.68
CA LEU A 288 -19.26 -15.32 17.66
C LEU A 288 -20.66 -15.10 17.11
N TRP A 289 -20.90 -13.92 16.52
CA TRP A 289 -22.17 -13.57 15.89
C TRP A 289 -22.54 -14.57 14.79
N HIS A 290 -21.60 -14.93 13.93
CA HIS A 290 -21.80 -15.87 12.84
C HIS A 290 -22.13 -17.28 13.35
N TRP A 291 -21.39 -17.79 14.32
CA TRP A 291 -21.67 -19.10 14.92
C TRP A 291 -23.06 -19.14 15.55
N GLN A 292 -23.44 -18.08 16.27
CA GLN A 292 -24.78 -17.97 16.83
C GLN A 292 -25.88 -17.84 15.79
N GLN A 293 -25.64 -17.13 14.69
CA GLN A 293 -26.57 -17.06 13.56
C GLN A 293 -26.76 -18.44 12.93
N CYS A 294 -25.68 -19.21 12.72
CA CYS A 294 -25.77 -20.56 12.18
C CYS A 294 -26.56 -21.49 13.11
N ARG A 295 -26.36 -21.38 14.43
CA ARG A 295 -27.15 -22.11 15.43
C ARG A 295 -28.63 -21.72 15.37
N ALA A 296 -28.94 -20.42 15.30
CA ALA A 296 -30.32 -19.96 15.17
C ALA A 296 -30.98 -20.50 13.89
N ASN A 297 -30.29 -20.47 12.75
CA ASN A 297 -30.80 -20.98 11.48
C ASN A 297 -31.10 -22.49 11.53
N GLU A 298 -30.21 -23.30 12.12
CA GLU A 298 -30.45 -24.74 12.28
C GLU A 298 -31.68 -25.00 13.16
N ILE A 299 -31.85 -24.22 14.23
CA ILE A 299 -33.03 -24.32 15.11
C ILE A 299 -34.33 -23.93 14.36
N VAL A 300 -34.30 -22.89 13.52
CA VAL A 300 -35.45 -22.53 12.66
C VAL A 300 -35.80 -23.69 11.73
N GLN A 301 -34.81 -24.36 11.13
CA GLN A 301 -35.05 -25.52 10.27
C GLN A 301 -35.69 -26.70 11.03
N SER A 302 -35.42 -26.83 12.33
CA SER A 302 -36.07 -27.81 13.21
C SER A 302 -37.49 -27.40 13.65
N GLY A 303 -37.93 -26.17 13.34
CA GLY A 303 -39.27 -25.65 13.62
C GLY A 303 -39.40 -24.86 14.93
N ASP A 304 -38.35 -24.74 15.75
CA ASP A 304 -38.39 -23.99 17.02
C ASP A 304 -37.97 -22.53 16.87
N VAL A 305 -38.83 -21.75 16.21
CA VAL A 305 -38.59 -20.33 15.93
C VAL A 305 -38.35 -19.52 17.22
N ARG A 306 -38.98 -19.88 18.34
CA ARG A 306 -38.82 -19.16 19.62
C ARG A 306 -37.43 -19.38 20.22
N ALA A 307 -36.90 -20.60 20.17
CA ALA A 307 -35.53 -20.86 20.58
C ALA A 307 -34.51 -20.15 19.67
N ALA A 308 -34.77 -20.07 18.36
CA ALA A 308 -33.92 -19.32 17.44
C ALA A 308 -33.91 -17.81 17.78
N LEU A 309 -35.06 -17.20 18.04
CA LEU A 309 -35.17 -15.81 18.49
C LEU A 309 -34.42 -15.57 19.81
N HIS A 310 -34.40 -16.54 20.72
CA HIS A 310 -33.60 -16.44 21.94
C HIS A 310 -32.10 -16.34 21.65
N LEU A 311 -31.58 -17.14 20.71
CA LEU A 311 -30.17 -17.05 20.30
C LEU A 311 -29.83 -15.71 19.63
N LEU A 312 -30.74 -15.16 18.82
CA LEU A 312 -30.55 -13.83 18.22
C LEU A 312 -30.55 -12.72 19.29
N ARG A 313 -31.37 -12.83 20.35
CA ARG A 313 -31.30 -11.92 21.51
C ARG A 313 -29.96 -12.01 22.24
N GLN A 314 -29.34 -13.20 22.32
CA GLN A 314 -27.98 -13.34 22.86
C GLN A 314 -26.93 -12.61 22.00
N ASN A 315 -27.10 -12.58 20.68
CA ASN A 315 -26.27 -11.77 19.78
C ASN A 315 -26.42 -10.26 20.06
N LEU A 316 -27.64 -9.77 20.30
CA LEU A 316 -27.84 -8.38 20.73
C LEU A 316 -27.13 -8.09 22.05
N ASN A 317 -27.19 -9.02 23.03
CA ASN A 317 -26.48 -8.85 24.30
C ASN A 317 -24.95 -8.86 24.12
N LEU A 318 -24.41 -9.67 23.20
CA LEU A 318 -22.98 -9.65 22.86
C LEU A 318 -22.52 -8.24 22.43
N PHE A 319 -23.27 -7.60 21.53
CA PHE A 319 -22.96 -6.24 21.07
C PHE A 319 -23.21 -5.17 22.14
N ALA A 320 -24.24 -5.35 22.98
CA ALA A 320 -24.48 -4.48 24.13
C ALA A 320 -23.36 -4.56 25.19
N GLN A 321 -22.84 -5.75 25.49
CA GLN A 321 -21.68 -5.94 26.38
C GLN A 321 -20.42 -5.29 25.80
N SER A 322 -20.21 -5.40 24.49
CA SER A 322 -19.12 -4.71 23.78
C SER A 322 -19.27 -3.20 23.95
N THR A 323 -20.43 -2.64 23.61
CA THR A 323 -20.74 -1.20 23.74
C THR A 323 -20.52 -0.66 25.17
N ARG A 324 -20.90 -1.42 26.20
CA ARG A 324 -20.74 -1.02 27.60
C ARG A 324 -19.30 -0.94 28.08
N SER A 325 -18.33 -1.46 27.32
CA SER A 325 -16.94 -1.52 27.79
C SER A 325 -16.18 -0.20 27.70
N GLY A 326 -16.69 0.77 26.95
CA GLY A 326 -16.04 2.07 26.75
C GLY A 326 -16.36 2.69 25.38
N PRO A 327 -16.05 3.98 25.20
CA PRO A 327 -16.35 4.71 23.96
C PRO A 327 -15.64 4.09 22.74
N GLU A 328 -14.49 3.44 22.91
CA GLU A 328 -13.79 2.73 21.84
C GLU A 328 -14.57 1.56 21.22
N MET A 329 -15.52 0.99 21.96
CA MET A 329 -16.42 -0.05 21.47
C MET A 329 -17.80 0.51 21.13
N ALA A 330 -18.26 1.53 21.87
CA ALA A 330 -19.58 2.12 21.67
C ALA A 330 -19.72 2.81 20.30
N PHE A 331 -18.62 3.31 19.74
CA PHE A 331 -18.62 3.98 18.45
C PHE A 331 -17.91 3.18 17.34
N ASP A 332 -17.58 1.91 17.59
CA ASP A 332 -17.08 1.02 16.53
C ASP A 332 -18.24 0.64 15.59
N ALA A 333 -18.01 0.73 14.28
CA ALA A 333 -19.00 0.37 13.27
C ALA A 333 -19.41 -1.11 13.32
N VAL A 334 -18.52 -2.02 13.75
CA VAL A 334 -18.78 -3.46 13.75
C VAL A 334 -19.90 -3.88 14.69
N PRO A 335 -19.87 -3.57 16.00
CA PRO A 335 -20.98 -3.90 16.89
C PRO A 335 -22.28 -3.24 16.45
N VAL A 336 -22.23 -2.00 15.96
CA VAL A 336 -23.42 -1.26 15.49
C VAL A 336 -24.05 -1.91 14.26
N VAL A 337 -23.25 -2.32 13.27
CA VAL A 337 -23.74 -3.07 12.11
C VAL A 337 -24.26 -4.45 12.52
N GLY A 338 -23.58 -5.13 13.44
CA GLY A 338 -24.02 -6.41 13.99
C GLY A 338 -25.38 -6.33 14.70
N GLU A 339 -25.62 -5.27 15.46
CA GLU A 339 -26.91 -4.96 16.10
C GLU A 339 -28.02 -4.82 15.05
N VAL A 340 -27.80 -4.02 14.00
CA VAL A 340 -28.76 -3.84 12.90
C VAL A 340 -29.05 -5.16 12.19
N CYS A 341 -28.02 -5.91 11.77
CA CYS A 341 -28.20 -7.19 11.09
C CYS A 341 -28.98 -8.20 11.96
N THR A 342 -28.69 -8.26 13.26
CA THR A 342 -29.36 -9.18 14.19
C THR A 342 -30.82 -8.77 14.42
N ALA A 343 -31.09 -7.49 14.63
CA ALA A 343 -32.45 -6.98 14.83
C ALA A 343 -33.32 -7.17 13.57
N THR A 344 -32.75 -6.95 12.38
CA THR A 344 -33.42 -7.24 11.11
C THR A 344 -33.74 -8.73 10.98
N ALA A 345 -32.78 -9.62 11.25
CA ALA A 345 -33.00 -11.06 11.21
C ALA A 345 -34.11 -11.51 12.19
N MET A 346 -34.18 -10.91 13.39
CA MET A 346 -35.26 -11.18 14.34
C MET A 346 -36.64 -10.78 13.80
N ARG A 347 -36.74 -9.59 13.20
CA ARG A 347 -37.98 -9.12 12.57
C ARG A 347 -38.41 -10.00 11.41
N GLU A 348 -37.50 -10.31 10.49
CA GLU A 348 -37.79 -11.18 9.33
C GLU A 348 -38.28 -12.56 9.77
N LEU A 349 -37.67 -13.11 10.83
CA LEU A 349 -38.07 -14.39 11.38
C LEU A 349 -39.47 -14.34 12.01
N ALA A 350 -39.80 -13.26 12.73
CA ALA A 350 -41.12 -13.01 13.30
C ALA A 350 -42.19 -12.82 12.22
N ASP A 351 -41.91 -12.02 11.18
CA ASP A 351 -42.81 -11.75 10.06
C ASP A 351 -43.12 -13.03 9.26
N SER A 352 -42.11 -13.90 9.10
CA SER A 352 -42.25 -15.18 8.39
C SER A 352 -43.01 -16.25 9.17
N HIS A 353 -43.21 -16.07 10.49
CA HIS A 353 -43.86 -17.05 11.37
C HIS A 353 -44.92 -16.38 12.25
N PRO A 354 -46.03 -15.91 11.66
CA PRO A 354 -47.09 -15.24 12.38
C PRO A 354 -47.66 -16.15 13.47
N GLY A 355 -47.72 -15.64 14.71
CA GLY A 355 -48.24 -16.36 15.88
C GLY A 355 -47.17 -16.93 16.82
N VAL A 356 -45.89 -16.92 16.46
CA VAL A 356 -44.80 -17.32 17.37
C VAL A 356 -44.49 -16.23 18.42
N VAL A 357 -44.54 -14.97 17.99
CA VAL A 357 -44.34 -13.78 18.84
C VAL A 357 -45.66 -13.07 19.10
N SER A 358 -45.79 -12.46 20.28
CA SER A 358 -46.93 -11.58 20.55
C SER A 358 -46.81 -10.25 19.81
N ALA A 359 -47.92 -9.48 19.74
CA ALA A 359 -47.88 -8.13 19.17
C ALA A 359 -46.93 -7.21 19.94
N ASP A 360 -46.90 -7.32 21.27
CA ASP A 360 -46.01 -6.54 22.12
C ASP A 360 -44.53 -6.91 21.86
N GLU A 361 -44.22 -8.20 21.75
CA GLU A 361 -42.87 -8.65 21.42
C GLU A 361 -42.42 -8.16 20.03
N LEU A 362 -43.33 -8.13 19.06
CA LEU A 362 -43.03 -7.61 17.73
C LEU A 362 -42.75 -6.10 17.78
N GLN A 363 -43.51 -5.34 18.56
CA GLN A 363 -43.24 -3.91 18.78
C GLN A 363 -41.89 -3.69 19.46
N ASP A 364 -41.54 -4.51 20.45
CA ASP A 364 -40.22 -4.46 21.09
C ASP A 364 -39.09 -4.73 20.09
N MET A 365 -39.26 -5.71 19.20
CA MET A 365 -38.28 -6.00 18.14
C MET A 365 -38.12 -4.85 17.16
N LEU A 366 -39.23 -4.20 16.77
CA LEU A 366 -39.22 -3.02 15.91
C LEU A 366 -38.50 -1.84 16.58
N ALA A 367 -38.77 -1.60 17.86
CA ALA A 367 -38.10 -0.55 18.63
C ALA A 367 -36.58 -0.80 18.76
N VAL A 368 -36.18 -2.07 18.95
CA VAL A 368 -34.76 -2.46 18.95
C VAL A 368 -34.11 -2.24 17.58
N GLN A 369 -34.80 -2.61 16.49
CA GLN A 369 -34.30 -2.39 15.12
C GLN A 369 -34.15 -0.89 14.83
N GLU A 370 -35.16 -0.08 15.16
CA GLU A 370 -35.14 1.38 14.99
C GLU A 370 -33.97 2.00 15.77
N ALA A 371 -33.81 1.64 17.05
CA ALA A 371 -32.72 2.15 17.88
C ALA A 371 -31.33 1.80 17.30
N ALA A 372 -31.15 0.58 16.79
CA ALA A 372 -29.90 0.15 16.16
C ALA A 372 -29.62 0.93 14.86
N LEU A 373 -30.64 1.17 14.03
CA LEU A 373 -30.54 1.95 12.80
C LEU A 373 -30.24 3.43 13.07
N VAL A 374 -30.91 4.04 14.05
CA VAL A 374 -30.63 5.41 14.49
C VAL A 374 -29.18 5.53 14.95
N ARG A 375 -28.71 4.59 15.79
CA ARG A 375 -27.33 4.58 16.27
C ARG A 375 -26.31 4.43 15.12
N LYS A 376 -26.56 3.53 14.16
CA LYS A 376 -25.76 3.39 12.93
C LYS A 376 -25.68 4.71 12.17
N ALA A 377 -26.81 5.38 11.98
CA ALA A 377 -26.86 6.66 11.27
C ALA A 377 -26.08 7.76 12.03
N VAL A 378 -26.20 7.85 13.36
CA VAL A 378 -25.43 8.79 14.19
C VAL A 378 -23.93 8.54 14.08
N VAL A 379 -23.48 7.29 14.20
CA VAL A 379 -22.04 6.95 14.10
C VAL A 379 -21.50 7.24 12.70
N MET A 380 -22.24 6.89 11.65
CA MET A 380 -21.85 7.21 10.27
C MET A 380 -21.77 8.73 10.03
N ARG A 381 -22.76 9.47 10.54
CA ARG A 381 -22.79 10.94 10.44
C ARG A 381 -21.65 11.59 11.22
N CYS A 382 -21.34 11.10 12.42
CA CYS A 382 -20.17 11.52 13.19
C CYS A 382 -18.89 11.30 12.38
N GLY A 383 -18.74 10.14 11.74
CA GLY A 383 -17.65 9.84 10.83
C GLY A 383 -17.53 10.86 9.69
N GLU A 384 -18.65 11.26 9.07
CA GLU A 384 -18.67 12.30 8.03
C GLU A 384 -18.26 13.68 8.55
N VAL A 385 -18.74 14.08 9.73
CA VAL A 385 -18.41 15.37 10.36
C VAL A 385 -16.93 15.43 10.70
N LEU A 386 -16.41 14.42 11.40
CA LEU A 386 -14.99 14.34 11.76
C LEU A 386 -14.09 14.20 10.52
N ALA A 387 -14.57 13.56 9.45
CA ALA A 387 -13.85 13.49 8.18
C ALA A 387 -13.78 14.85 7.45
N LYS A 388 -14.76 15.76 7.68
CA LYS A 388 -14.75 17.14 7.15
C LYS A 388 -13.89 18.08 7.99
N GLU A 389 -13.86 17.90 9.31
CA GLU A 389 -12.99 18.66 10.22
C GLU A 389 -11.52 18.32 10.02
N LYS A 390 -11.23 17.03 9.79
CA LYS A 390 -9.94 16.66 9.25
C LYS A 390 -9.81 17.38 7.92
N PRO A 391 -8.76 18.19 7.72
CA PRO A 391 -8.47 18.73 6.40
C PRO A 391 -8.47 17.51 5.49
N PRO A 392 -9.34 17.49 4.45
CA PRO A 392 -9.69 16.27 3.73
C PRO A 392 -8.38 15.55 3.50
N PRO A 393 -8.23 14.29 3.98
CA PRO A 393 -6.97 13.60 3.89
C PRO A 393 -6.54 13.81 2.45
N ARG A 394 -5.40 14.46 2.22
CA ARG A 394 -4.92 14.67 0.85
C ARG A 394 -4.70 13.33 0.13
N GLN A 395 -4.99 12.19 0.77
CA GLN A 395 -5.13 10.87 0.18
C GLN A 395 -6.43 10.64 -0.60
N GLY A 396 -7.51 11.39 -0.33
CA GLY A 396 -8.56 11.57 -1.32
C GLY A 396 -7.92 12.23 -2.53
N LEU A 397 -7.95 11.57 -3.68
CA LEU A 397 -7.43 12.01 -4.98
C LEU A 397 -8.12 13.31 -5.45
N ASN A 398 -8.07 14.39 -4.66
CA ASN A 398 -8.29 15.74 -5.14
C ASN A 398 -7.04 16.11 -5.94
N LEU A 399 -6.97 15.53 -7.13
CA LEU A 399 -5.75 15.37 -7.91
C LEU A 399 -5.04 16.70 -8.07
N GLN A 400 -5.77 17.79 -8.31
CA GLN A 400 -5.19 19.12 -8.53
C GLN A 400 -4.28 19.61 -7.38
N GLY A 401 -4.65 19.39 -6.11
CA GLY A 401 -3.80 19.73 -4.95
C GLY A 401 -2.70 18.69 -4.67
N ASN A 402 -2.95 17.45 -5.08
CA ASN A 402 -2.02 16.33 -4.90
C ASN A 402 -0.98 16.22 -6.01
N VAL A 403 -1.22 16.78 -7.20
CA VAL A 403 -0.27 16.85 -8.32
C VAL A 403 1.05 17.42 -7.84
N ALA A 404 1.01 18.65 -7.31
CA ALA A 404 2.21 19.35 -6.87
C ALA A 404 2.92 18.60 -5.76
N THR A 405 2.17 17.94 -4.88
CA THR A 405 2.68 17.14 -3.77
C THR A 405 3.35 15.85 -4.25
N VAL A 406 2.73 15.13 -5.19
CA VAL A 406 3.27 13.91 -5.81
C VAL A 406 4.49 14.26 -6.65
N ILE A 407 4.43 15.30 -7.48
CA ILE A 407 5.58 15.80 -8.24
C ILE A 407 6.70 16.19 -7.29
N ALA A 408 6.41 16.97 -6.25
CA ALA A 408 7.41 17.39 -5.28
C ALA A 408 7.99 16.19 -4.50
N GLY A 409 7.18 15.20 -4.15
CA GLY A 409 7.63 13.96 -3.51
C GLY A 409 8.53 13.12 -4.42
N VAL A 410 8.14 12.92 -5.67
CA VAL A 410 8.95 12.22 -6.68
C VAL A 410 10.24 12.97 -6.97
N PHE A 411 10.16 14.29 -7.13
CA PHE A 411 11.32 15.17 -7.29
C PHE A 411 12.25 15.06 -6.09
N VAL A 412 11.75 15.18 -4.86
CA VAL A 412 12.54 15.06 -3.62
C VAL A 412 13.15 13.67 -3.47
N GLY A 413 12.46 12.60 -3.88
CA GLY A 413 13.00 11.23 -3.84
C GLY A 413 14.12 10.98 -4.85
N LEU A 414 14.17 11.73 -5.96
CA LEU A 414 15.13 11.51 -7.05
C LEU A 414 16.23 12.56 -7.14
N ALA A 415 15.93 13.81 -6.78
CA ALA A 415 16.86 14.92 -6.88
C ALA A 415 18.20 14.62 -6.18
N PRO A 416 18.26 14.07 -4.95
CA PRO A 416 19.52 13.69 -4.33
C PRO A 416 20.37 12.73 -5.18
N ARG A 417 19.76 11.74 -5.85
CA ARG A 417 20.48 10.78 -6.72
C ARG A 417 21.08 11.48 -7.92
N PHE A 418 20.32 12.36 -8.57
CA PHE A 418 20.80 13.15 -9.71
C PHE A 418 21.86 14.17 -9.31
N VAL A 419 21.71 14.82 -8.15
CA VAL A 419 22.75 15.70 -7.59
C VAL A 419 24.06 14.92 -7.44
N ILE A 420 24.04 13.76 -6.79
CA ILE A 420 25.25 12.95 -6.59
C ILE A 420 25.85 12.48 -7.92
N LEU A 421 25.02 12.02 -8.85
CA LEU A 421 25.46 11.55 -10.16
C LEU A 421 26.11 12.67 -10.99
N LEU A 422 25.46 13.83 -11.08
CA LEU A 422 25.98 15.00 -11.78
C LEU A 422 27.22 15.59 -11.11
N LEU A 423 27.24 15.62 -9.77
CA LEU A 423 28.40 16.06 -9.00
C LEU A 423 29.60 15.14 -9.28
N THR A 424 29.40 13.83 -9.23
CA THR A 424 30.46 12.84 -9.48
C THR A 424 30.97 12.95 -10.90
N LEU A 425 30.07 12.99 -11.90
CA LEU A 425 30.43 13.20 -13.31
C LEU A 425 31.21 14.50 -13.50
N GLY A 426 30.75 15.58 -12.87
CA GLY A 426 31.36 16.90 -12.93
C GLY A 426 32.77 16.95 -12.34
N LEU A 427 32.95 16.35 -11.16
CA LEU A 427 34.25 16.27 -10.47
C LEU A 427 35.24 15.39 -11.24
N VAL A 428 34.83 14.18 -11.62
CA VAL A 428 35.68 13.24 -12.38
C VAL A 428 36.12 13.88 -13.70
N ALA A 429 35.19 14.49 -14.44
CA ALA A 429 35.53 15.14 -15.70
C ALA A 429 36.47 16.34 -15.50
N THR A 430 36.28 17.11 -14.44
CA THR A 430 37.16 18.26 -14.12
C THR A 430 38.57 17.81 -13.75
N VAL A 431 38.71 16.76 -12.93
CA VAL A 431 40.02 16.20 -12.56
C VAL A 431 40.71 15.60 -13.78
N ALA A 432 39.99 14.81 -14.58
CA ALA A 432 40.54 14.20 -15.79
C ALA A 432 41.01 15.23 -16.83
N VAL A 433 40.30 16.35 -16.98
CA VAL A 433 40.74 17.47 -17.84
C VAL A 433 41.99 18.16 -17.28
N ARG A 434 42.11 18.31 -15.95
CA ARG A 434 43.33 18.87 -15.34
C ARG A 434 44.53 17.97 -15.57
N TRP A 435 44.35 16.65 -15.54
CA TRP A 435 45.42 15.68 -15.79
C TRP A 435 45.81 15.57 -17.27
N SER A 436 44.94 15.94 -18.21
CA SER A 436 45.26 15.81 -19.64
C SER A 436 46.23 16.88 -20.18
N ALA A 437 46.66 17.86 -19.37
CA ALA A 437 47.60 18.96 -19.70
C ALA A 437 47.23 19.82 -20.94
N THR A 438 46.05 19.62 -21.52
CA THR A 438 45.58 20.33 -22.71
C THR A 438 44.81 21.59 -22.32
N HIS A 439 45.44 22.77 -22.48
CA HIS A 439 44.88 24.04 -22.02
C HIS A 439 43.86 24.64 -23.01
N ASP A 440 44.02 24.38 -24.32
CA ASP A 440 43.20 24.95 -25.40
C ASP A 440 42.20 23.97 -26.01
N VAL A 441 41.36 23.40 -25.16
CA VAL A 441 40.32 22.46 -25.62
C VAL A 441 38.98 23.15 -25.75
N PHE A 442 38.38 23.00 -26.94
CA PHE A 442 37.06 23.49 -27.25
C PHE A 442 36.01 22.89 -26.29
N ALA A 443 35.11 23.72 -25.78
CA ALA A 443 33.99 23.28 -24.95
C ALA A 443 32.64 23.72 -25.55
N VAL A 444 31.61 22.90 -25.40
CA VAL A 444 30.24 23.31 -25.74
C VAL A 444 29.82 24.44 -24.81
N GLY A 445 29.53 25.61 -25.39
CA GLY A 445 29.08 26.78 -24.64
C GLY A 445 27.70 26.57 -23.98
N PRO A 446 27.30 27.48 -23.07
CA PRO A 446 26.11 27.31 -22.23
C PRO A 446 24.81 27.15 -23.03
N VAL A 447 24.64 27.91 -24.13
CA VAL A 447 23.46 27.78 -25.01
C VAL A 447 23.39 26.39 -25.65
N GLY A 448 24.53 25.85 -26.07
CA GLY A 448 24.59 24.50 -26.64
C GLY A 448 24.28 23.41 -25.60
N GLN A 449 24.65 23.64 -24.34
CA GLN A 449 24.31 22.75 -23.23
C GLN A 449 22.83 22.79 -22.89
N LEU A 450 22.23 23.99 -22.79
CA LEU A 450 20.80 24.16 -22.56
C LEU A 450 19.97 23.51 -23.68
N ALA A 451 20.35 23.72 -24.94
CA ALA A 451 19.70 23.07 -26.07
C ALA A 451 19.83 21.54 -26.02
N ALA A 452 21.01 21.02 -25.67
CA ALA A 452 21.23 19.58 -25.54
C ALA A 452 20.40 18.94 -24.42
N VAL A 453 20.33 19.58 -23.25
CA VAL A 453 19.50 19.11 -22.12
C VAL A 453 18.02 19.20 -22.46
N ALA A 454 17.55 20.33 -23.01
CA ALA A 454 16.16 20.51 -23.39
C ALA A 454 15.74 19.46 -24.42
N LEU A 455 16.56 19.23 -25.45
CA LEU A 455 16.29 18.20 -26.46
C LEU A 455 16.25 16.80 -25.85
N ALA A 456 17.18 16.47 -24.94
CA ALA A 456 17.20 15.18 -24.27
C ALA A 456 15.96 14.95 -23.38
N LEU A 457 15.57 15.97 -22.62
CA LEU A 457 14.38 15.92 -21.77
C LEU A 457 13.11 15.79 -22.61
N VAL A 458 12.92 16.64 -23.62
CA VAL A 458 11.74 16.59 -24.50
C VAL A 458 11.63 15.23 -25.18
N ALA A 459 12.73 14.74 -25.77
CA ALA A 459 12.72 13.44 -26.44
C ALA A 459 12.34 12.30 -25.49
N THR A 460 12.92 12.27 -24.28
CA THR A 460 12.64 11.20 -23.31
C THR A 460 11.26 11.32 -22.67
N VAL A 461 10.76 12.52 -22.39
CA VAL A 461 9.40 12.71 -21.87
C VAL A 461 8.36 12.31 -22.91
N VAL A 462 8.57 12.66 -24.18
CA VAL A 462 7.69 12.25 -25.28
C VAL A 462 7.66 10.73 -25.41
N VAL A 463 8.84 10.10 -25.51
CA VAL A 463 8.97 8.66 -25.80
C VAL A 463 8.66 7.79 -24.57
N LEU A 464 9.13 8.17 -23.38
CA LEU A 464 9.02 7.33 -22.17
C LEU A 464 7.93 7.81 -21.20
N GLY A 465 7.30 8.95 -21.47
CA GLY A 465 6.20 9.48 -20.67
C GLY A 465 4.89 9.55 -21.45
N LEU A 466 4.81 10.41 -22.47
CA LEU A 466 3.57 10.68 -23.21
C LEU A 466 3.07 9.47 -24.00
N ALA A 467 3.98 8.75 -24.65
CA ALA A 467 3.67 7.53 -25.37
C ALA A 467 3.10 6.42 -24.46
N PRO A 468 3.78 5.98 -23.39
CA PRO A 468 3.22 4.97 -22.49
C PRO A 468 1.99 5.43 -21.71
N ALA A 469 1.81 6.74 -21.49
CA ALA A 469 0.58 7.28 -20.93
C ALA A 469 -0.57 7.41 -21.95
N GLN A 470 -0.36 6.96 -23.20
CA GLN A 470 -1.33 7.00 -24.29
C GLN A 470 -1.88 8.40 -24.58
N ILE A 471 -1.13 9.45 -24.23
CA ILE A 471 -1.43 10.82 -24.68
C ILE A 471 -1.15 10.95 -26.17
N ILE A 472 -0.10 10.27 -26.63
CA ILE A 472 0.15 10.04 -28.05
C ILE A 472 -0.55 8.73 -28.39
N SER A 473 -1.49 8.74 -29.33
CA SER A 473 -2.22 7.54 -29.71
C SER A 473 -1.27 6.45 -30.20
N HIS A 474 -1.66 5.20 -29.98
CA HIS A 474 -0.90 4.02 -30.40
C HIS A 474 -0.52 4.07 -31.88
N GLU A 475 -1.45 4.48 -32.74
CA GLU A 475 -1.24 4.65 -34.17
C GLU A 475 -0.13 5.66 -34.48
N ILE A 476 -0.14 6.83 -33.82
CA ILE A 476 0.89 7.86 -34.04
C ILE A 476 2.27 7.35 -33.55
N GLN A 477 2.32 6.57 -32.47
CA GLN A 477 3.56 5.96 -32.00
C GLN A 477 4.11 4.97 -33.02
N ALA A 478 3.29 4.02 -33.45
CA ALA A 478 3.64 3.00 -34.43
C ALA A 478 4.16 3.66 -35.72
N TRP A 479 3.42 4.64 -36.27
CA TRP A 479 3.83 5.39 -37.45
C TRP A 479 5.12 6.19 -37.23
N GLY A 480 5.19 6.96 -36.15
CA GLY A 480 6.33 7.84 -35.85
C GLY A 480 7.63 7.06 -35.65
N LEU A 481 7.59 5.98 -34.86
CA LEU A 481 8.74 5.13 -34.59
C LEU A 481 9.14 4.31 -35.81
N SER A 482 8.18 3.80 -36.58
CA SER A 482 8.47 3.08 -37.83
C SER A 482 9.13 3.98 -38.86
N VAL A 483 8.63 5.21 -39.03
CA VAL A 483 9.26 6.21 -39.91
C VAL A 483 10.64 6.57 -39.42
N LEU A 484 10.83 6.80 -38.11
CA LEU A 484 12.15 7.14 -37.56
C LEU A 484 13.15 5.99 -37.73
N ALA A 485 12.72 4.74 -37.49
CA ALA A 485 13.54 3.55 -37.65
C ALA A 485 13.98 3.33 -39.11
N LEU A 486 13.11 3.63 -40.08
CA LEU A 486 13.43 3.55 -41.51
C LEU A 486 14.27 4.72 -41.99
N MET A 487 13.98 5.94 -41.54
CA MET A 487 14.64 7.16 -42.02
C MET A 487 16.00 7.39 -41.37
N THR A 488 16.26 6.90 -40.15
CA THR A 488 17.54 7.10 -39.46
C THR A 488 18.72 6.45 -40.20
N PRO A 489 18.66 5.17 -40.62
CA PRO A 489 19.70 4.55 -41.44
C PRO A 489 19.93 5.29 -42.75
N VAL A 490 18.85 5.73 -43.42
CA VAL A 490 18.91 6.49 -44.66
C VAL A 490 19.60 7.84 -44.45
N ALA A 491 19.20 8.58 -43.41
CA ALA A 491 19.81 9.85 -43.06
C ALA A 491 21.29 9.70 -42.65
N MET A 492 21.63 8.66 -41.89
CA MET A 492 23.01 8.32 -41.54
C MET A 492 23.81 7.99 -42.80
N ALA A 493 23.31 7.15 -43.69
CA ALA A 493 23.96 6.79 -44.95
C ALA A 493 24.17 8.02 -45.85
N CYS A 494 23.15 8.87 -45.99
CA CYS A 494 23.24 10.14 -46.73
C CYS A 494 24.27 11.09 -46.09
N TRP A 495 24.29 11.20 -44.77
CA TRP A 495 25.24 12.05 -44.05
C TRP A 495 26.68 11.54 -44.15
N PHE A 496 26.90 10.23 -44.02
CA PHE A 496 28.20 9.58 -44.23
C PHE A 496 28.65 9.73 -45.68
N GLY A 497 27.76 9.48 -46.63
CA GLY A 497 27.99 9.66 -48.06
C GLY A 497 28.39 11.09 -48.40
N TRP A 498 27.63 12.08 -47.91
CA TRP A 498 27.93 13.51 -48.06
C TRP A 498 29.25 13.91 -47.38
N GLY A 499 29.49 13.42 -46.16
CA GLY A 499 30.73 13.67 -45.41
C GLY A 499 31.95 13.09 -46.11
N TRP A 500 31.82 11.89 -46.68
CA TRP A 500 32.84 11.25 -47.50
C TRP A 500 33.07 12.03 -48.80
N PHE A 501 31.99 12.42 -49.49
CA PHE A 501 32.02 13.27 -50.70
C PHE A 501 32.79 14.57 -50.47
N ARG A 502 32.47 15.28 -49.40
CA ARG A 502 33.07 16.58 -49.08
C ARG A 502 34.55 16.47 -48.73
N ARG A 503 34.98 15.37 -48.09
CA ARG A 503 36.38 15.17 -47.68
C ARG A 503 37.31 14.82 -48.83
N ARG A 504 36.82 14.23 -49.91
CA ARG A 504 37.66 13.76 -51.04
C ARG A 504 37.84 14.75 -52.19
N ARG A 505 37.44 16.03 -52.04
CA ARG A 505 37.58 17.10 -53.07
C ARG A 505 37.37 16.55 -54.48
N PHE A 506 36.14 16.11 -54.74
CA PHE A 506 35.61 15.64 -56.02
C PHE A 506 36.59 15.58 -57.20
N GLN A 507 37.29 14.45 -57.32
CA GLN A 507 37.65 13.94 -58.63
C GLN A 507 36.61 12.88 -58.96
N PHE A 508 35.80 13.12 -59.99
CA PHE A 508 34.73 12.21 -60.41
C PHE A 508 35.37 10.85 -60.75
N SER A 509 35.31 9.91 -59.82
CA SER A 509 35.82 8.56 -60.02
C SER A 509 34.63 7.66 -60.33
N LEU A 510 34.62 7.09 -61.53
CA LEU A 510 33.61 6.11 -61.95
C LEU A 510 33.42 4.99 -60.90
N ARG A 511 34.50 4.60 -60.21
CA ARG A 511 34.46 3.62 -59.11
C ARG A 511 33.58 4.06 -57.94
N ALA A 512 33.59 5.34 -57.58
CA ALA A 512 32.77 5.87 -56.49
C ALA A 512 31.27 5.85 -56.85
N MET A 513 30.94 6.22 -58.09
CA MET A 513 29.57 6.15 -58.60
C MET A 513 29.07 4.70 -58.64
N LEU A 514 29.87 3.77 -59.18
CA LEU A 514 29.52 2.36 -59.23
C LEU A 514 29.39 1.74 -57.82
N THR A 515 30.23 2.14 -56.86
CA THR A 515 30.11 1.69 -55.46
C THR A 515 28.83 2.23 -54.83
N ALA A 516 28.48 3.50 -55.07
CA ALA A 516 27.25 4.09 -54.55
C ALA A 516 26.00 3.43 -55.15
N VAL A 517 25.99 3.19 -56.46
CA VAL A 517 24.92 2.45 -57.15
C VAL A 517 24.82 1.03 -56.62
N PHE A 518 25.95 0.33 -56.44
CA PHE A 518 25.97 -1.03 -55.89
C PHE A 518 25.41 -1.10 -54.47
N VAL A 519 25.79 -0.16 -53.60
CA VAL A 519 25.24 -0.06 -52.23
C VAL A 519 23.76 0.27 -52.26
N LEU A 520 23.31 1.18 -53.13
CA LEU A 520 21.89 1.48 -53.33
C LEU A 520 21.11 0.26 -53.82
N CYS A 521 21.65 -0.48 -54.79
CA CYS A 521 21.05 -1.72 -55.29
C CYS A 521 21.01 -2.82 -54.23
N LEU A 522 22.04 -2.94 -53.38
CA LEU A 522 22.04 -3.85 -52.22
C LEU A 522 20.99 -3.43 -51.20
N LEU A 523 20.87 -2.13 -50.91
CA LEU A 523 19.89 -1.61 -49.95
C LEU A 523 18.46 -1.84 -50.48
N PHE A 524 18.21 -1.50 -51.74
CA PHE A 524 16.93 -1.76 -52.41
C PHE A 524 16.64 -3.25 -52.56
N GLY A 525 17.67 -4.07 -52.81
CA GLY A 525 17.57 -5.53 -52.85
C GLY A 525 17.19 -6.11 -51.49
N VAL A 526 17.81 -5.65 -50.39
CA VAL A 526 17.46 -6.06 -49.02
C VAL A 526 16.05 -5.59 -48.65
N ILE A 527 15.67 -4.35 -49.01
CA ILE A 527 14.32 -3.83 -48.79
C ILE A 527 13.28 -4.63 -49.60
N SER A 528 13.58 -4.97 -50.85
CA SER A 528 12.69 -5.75 -51.73
C SER A 528 12.58 -7.22 -51.30
N ILE A 529 13.67 -7.83 -50.83
CA ILE A 529 13.68 -9.19 -50.24
C ILE A 529 12.90 -9.20 -48.91
N ALA A 530 13.04 -8.15 -48.09
CA ALA A 530 12.23 -7.99 -46.89
C ALA A 530 10.74 -7.75 -47.22
N HIS A 531 10.43 -7.08 -48.34
CA HIS A 531 9.05 -6.85 -48.80
C HIS A 531 8.39 -8.11 -49.40
N THR A 532 9.17 -9.01 -50.02
CA THR A 532 8.67 -10.24 -50.66
C THR A 532 8.55 -11.43 -49.71
N ARG A 533 9.23 -11.41 -48.55
CA ARG A 533 8.85 -12.28 -47.42
C ARG A 533 7.62 -11.69 -46.75
N GLU A 534 6.47 -12.34 -46.93
CA GLU A 534 5.09 -11.94 -46.55
C GLU A 534 4.83 -11.48 -45.09
N GLY A 535 5.84 -11.24 -44.26
CA GLY A 535 5.68 -10.85 -42.86
C GLY A 535 6.41 -9.57 -42.41
N ALA A 536 7.44 -9.09 -43.12
CA ALA A 536 8.31 -8.05 -42.55
C ALA A 536 7.82 -6.60 -42.76
N PHE A 537 6.82 -6.38 -43.62
CA PHE A 537 6.19 -5.06 -43.83
C PHE A 537 4.66 -5.14 -43.89
N SER A 538 4.05 -6.33 -43.81
CA SER A 538 2.59 -6.48 -43.77
C SER A 538 2.00 -5.92 -42.48
N GLU A 539 2.78 -5.87 -41.41
CA GLU A 539 2.47 -5.21 -40.14
C GLU A 539 2.90 -3.74 -40.11
N PHE A 540 3.09 -3.05 -41.25
CA PHE A 540 3.46 -1.63 -41.24
C PHE A 540 2.22 -0.73 -41.05
N PRO A 541 2.21 0.20 -40.08
CA PRO A 541 3.31 0.56 -39.19
C PRO A 541 3.59 -0.53 -38.14
N PHE A 542 4.87 -0.85 -37.94
CA PHE A 542 5.28 -1.87 -36.95
C PHE A 542 4.63 -1.54 -35.61
N ASP A 543 4.17 -2.56 -34.88
CA ASP A 543 3.60 -2.43 -33.53
C ASP A 543 4.69 -2.07 -32.50
N LEU A 544 5.30 -0.92 -32.71
CA LEU A 544 6.31 -0.29 -31.87
C LEU A 544 5.59 0.68 -30.94
N ALA A 545 4.66 0.19 -30.14
CA ALA A 545 4.11 0.96 -29.04
C ALA A 545 4.93 0.73 -27.77
N ILE A 546 5.15 1.79 -27.01
CA ILE A 546 5.80 1.67 -25.69
C ILE A 546 4.68 1.43 -24.69
N PRO A 547 4.53 0.20 -24.14
CA PRO A 547 3.43 -0.10 -23.23
C PRO A 547 3.56 0.72 -21.94
N ALA A 548 2.47 0.94 -21.23
CA ALA A 548 2.55 1.50 -19.89
C ALA A 548 3.28 0.50 -18.97
N ARG A 549 4.29 0.96 -18.23
CA ARG A 549 5.03 0.12 -17.28
C ARG A 549 4.33 0.12 -15.93
N GLU A 550 4.22 -1.05 -15.33
CA GLU A 550 3.79 -1.20 -13.95
C GLU A 550 4.81 -0.58 -13.01
N LEU A 551 4.35 0.20 -12.01
CA LEU A 551 5.24 0.67 -10.96
C LEU A 551 5.52 -0.47 -9.99
N ALA A 552 6.75 -1.01 -10.10
CA ALA A 552 7.25 -2.01 -9.18
C ALA A 552 7.03 -1.55 -7.72
N GLY A 553 6.26 -2.34 -6.97
CA GLY A 553 5.98 -2.12 -5.54
C GLY A 553 4.65 -1.43 -5.21
N ILE A 554 3.87 -0.96 -6.18
CA ILE A 554 2.53 -0.40 -5.93
C ILE A 554 1.43 -1.45 -6.13
N GLY A 555 1.70 -2.54 -6.87
CA GLY A 555 0.75 -3.65 -7.08
C GLY A 555 -0.50 -3.27 -7.86
N VAL A 556 -0.52 -2.07 -8.47
CA VAL A 556 -1.59 -1.57 -9.33
C VAL A 556 -1.11 -1.68 -10.77
N ASP A 557 -1.94 -2.32 -11.61
CA ASP A 557 -1.70 -2.41 -13.04
C ASP A 557 -1.59 -1.01 -13.67
N ALA A 558 -0.75 -0.86 -14.69
CA ALA A 558 -0.55 0.44 -15.31
C ALA A 558 -1.86 1.01 -15.91
N ALA A 559 -2.78 0.13 -16.35
CA ALA A 559 -4.10 0.52 -16.84
C ALA A 559 -5.01 1.05 -15.72
N GLY A 560 -5.03 0.43 -14.54
CA GLY A 560 -5.77 0.93 -13.38
C GLY A 560 -5.27 2.28 -12.90
N LEU A 561 -3.94 2.45 -12.83
CA LEU A 561 -3.33 3.76 -12.57
C LEU A 561 -3.73 4.79 -13.65
N GLY A 562 -3.68 4.41 -14.92
CA GLY A 562 -4.13 5.25 -16.03
C GLY A 562 -5.57 5.72 -15.85
N ARG A 563 -6.50 4.83 -15.50
CA ARG A 563 -7.91 5.17 -15.22
C ARG A 563 -8.06 6.14 -14.06
N VAL A 564 -7.29 5.94 -12.98
CA VAL A 564 -7.30 6.85 -11.81
C VAL A 564 -6.83 8.26 -12.20
N PHE A 565 -5.76 8.36 -12.99
CA PHE A 565 -5.29 9.66 -13.48
C PHE A 565 -6.23 10.27 -14.52
N ASP A 566 -6.86 9.46 -15.37
CA ASP A 566 -7.85 9.90 -16.36
C ASP A 566 -9.10 10.49 -15.71
N ALA A 567 -9.67 9.80 -14.72
CA ALA A 567 -10.84 10.26 -13.96
C ALA A 567 -10.64 11.63 -13.31
N ALA A 568 -9.39 12.04 -13.18
CA ALA A 568 -9.00 13.23 -12.47
C ALA A 568 -8.26 14.27 -13.34
N ASN A 569 -8.41 14.16 -14.67
CA ASN A 569 -7.79 15.06 -15.66
C ASN A 569 -6.26 15.16 -15.52
N GLY A 570 -5.62 14.12 -14.99
CA GLY A 570 -4.22 14.05 -14.63
C GLY A 570 -3.34 13.33 -15.64
N ARG A 571 -3.73 13.19 -16.92
CA ARG A 571 -2.97 12.44 -17.94
C ARG A 571 -1.48 12.82 -18.02
N TRP A 572 -1.16 14.11 -17.93
CA TRP A 572 0.23 14.60 -17.93
C TRP A 572 1.04 14.11 -16.72
N LEU A 573 0.40 13.86 -15.58
CA LEU A 573 1.05 13.27 -14.42
C LEU A 573 1.30 11.81 -14.63
N PHE A 574 0.34 11.09 -15.21
CA PHE A 574 0.56 9.70 -15.56
C PHE A 574 1.74 9.58 -16.54
N ALA A 575 1.88 10.50 -17.49
CA ALA A 575 3.06 10.57 -18.34
C ALA A 575 4.35 10.84 -17.57
N LEU A 576 4.34 11.73 -16.59
CA LEU A 576 5.51 11.95 -15.73
C LEU A 576 5.86 10.69 -14.91
N VAL A 577 4.84 10.02 -14.36
CA VAL A 577 4.97 8.77 -13.61
C VAL A 577 5.53 7.66 -14.50
N GLN A 578 5.05 7.52 -15.73
CA GLN A 578 5.58 6.58 -16.73
C GLN A 578 7.02 6.93 -17.12
N TRP A 579 7.32 8.22 -17.32
CA TRP A 579 8.69 8.69 -17.56
C TRP A 579 9.61 8.26 -16.43
N PHE A 580 9.19 8.35 -15.17
CA PHE A 580 9.97 7.83 -14.04
C PHE A 580 10.03 6.30 -14.01
N ALA A 581 8.93 5.59 -14.28
CA ALA A 581 8.88 4.13 -14.32
C ALA A 581 9.86 3.57 -15.35
N TYR A 582 10.06 4.27 -16.47
CA TYR A 582 11.04 3.95 -17.51
C TYR A 582 12.47 4.44 -17.24
N PHE A 583 12.76 4.88 -16.01
CA PHE A 583 14.06 5.49 -15.66
C PHE A 583 14.40 6.71 -16.53
N GLY A 584 13.38 7.40 -17.03
CA GLY A 584 13.45 8.53 -17.94
C GLY A 584 14.55 9.53 -17.64
N PRO A 585 14.71 10.05 -16.41
CA PRO A 585 15.75 11.04 -16.16
C PRO A 585 17.20 10.50 -16.24
N TYR A 586 17.43 9.20 -16.04
CA TYR A 586 18.74 8.59 -16.35
C TYR A 586 18.97 8.49 -17.85
N VAL A 587 17.92 8.12 -18.61
CA VAL A 587 17.97 8.10 -20.08
C VAL A 587 18.20 9.52 -20.63
N SER A 588 17.57 10.54 -20.04
CA SER A 588 17.79 11.94 -20.42
C SER A 588 19.24 12.34 -20.20
N LEU A 589 19.87 11.90 -19.11
CA LEU A 589 21.29 12.17 -18.84
C LEU A 589 22.20 11.51 -19.89
N VAL A 590 21.97 10.23 -20.21
CA VAL A 590 22.73 9.50 -21.24
C VAL A 590 22.57 10.17 -22.60
N LEU A 591 21.34 10.53 -22.97
CA LEU A 591 21.04 11.20 -24.23
C LEU A 591 21.67 12.60 -24.30
N TRP A 592 21.65 13.34 -23.19
CA TRP A 592 22.36 14.62 -23.08
C TRP A 592 23.87 14.46 -23.32
N VAL A 593 24.51 13.50 -22.66
CA VAL A 593 25.94 13.20 -22.87
C VAL A 593 26.23 12.87 -24.33
N ALA A 594 25.37 12.06 -24.97
CA ALA A 594 25.50 11.69 -26.39
C ALA A 594 25.37 12.91 -27.32
N ILE A 595 24.40 13.79 -27.08
CA ILE A 595 24.21 15.03 -27.86
C ILE A 595 25.43 15.95 -27.69
N VAL A 596 25.93 16.13 -26.47
CA VAL A 596 27.13 16.92 -26.21
C VAL A 596 28.35 16.32 -26.92
N ALA A 597 28.50 15.00 -26.89
CA ALA A 597 29.56 14.30 -27.62
C ALA A 597 29.47 14.51 -29.13
N ALA A 598 28.26 14.47 -29.71
CA ALA A 598 28.03 14.74 -31.12
C ALA A 598 28.39 16.20 -31.50
N ILE A 599 27.98 17.18 -30.69
CA ILE A 599 28.30 18.60 -30.89
C ILE A 599 29.83 18.81 -30.79
N CYS A 600 30.48 18.22 -29.78
CA CYS A 600 31.93 18.23 -29.63
C CYS A 600 32.62 17.64 -30.87
N GLY A 601 32.23 16.45 -31.29
CA GLY A 601 32.79 15.77 -32.46
C GLY A 601 32.66 16.61 -33.73
N ARG A 602 31.51 17.25 -33.94
CA ARG A 602 31.28 18.14 -35.09
C ARG A 602 32.17 19.39 -35.05
N LYS A 603 32.37 19.99 -33.88
CA LYS A 603 33.21 21.19 -33.74
C LYS A 603 34.70 20.87 -33.87
N VAL A 604 35.15 19.74 -33.32
CA VAL A 604 36.55 19.29 -33.48
C VAL A 604 36.85 18.95 -34.94
N THR A 605 35.93 18.28 -35.63
CA THR A 605 36.09 17.99 -37.07
C THR A 605 36.06 19.25 -37.94
N ARG A 606 35.26 20.28 -37.60
CA ARG A 606 35.27 21.57 -38.30
C ARG A 606 36.59 22.31 -38.11
N ASN A 607 37.21 22.26 -36.93
CA ASN A 607 38.48 22.94 -36.68
C ASN A 607 39.70 22.19 -37.25
N ARG A 608 39.58 20.90 -37.61
CA ARG A 608 40.65 20.14 -38.30
C ARG A 608 41.00 20.71 -39.67
N SER A 609 40.12 21.49 -40.31
CA SER A 609 40.42 22.15 -41.59
C SER A 609 41.49 23.26 -41.51
N HIS A 610 42.03 23.54 -40.32
CA HIS A 610 43.10 24.53 -40.09
C HIS A 610 44.44 23.91 -39.69
N GLY A 611 44.70 22.64 -40.05
CA GLY A 611 46.08 22.13 -40.21
C GLY A 611 46.76 21.46 -39.01
N GLY A 612 46.06 21.19 -37.91
CA GLY A 612 46.63 20.49 -36.76
C GLY A 612 46.10 19.06 -36.59
N ASP A 613 46.99 18.06 -36.62
CA ASP A 613 46.61 16.67 -36.38
C ASP A 613 46.35 16.44 -34.88
N ARG A 614 45.08 16.47 -34.48
CA ARG A 614 44.68 16.38 -33.07
C ARG A 614 44.46 14.93 -32.65
N SER A 615 45.27 14.51 -31.67
CA SER A 615 45.19 13.20 -30.98
C SER A 615 43.79 12.90 -30.42
N PRO A 616 43.36 11.62 -30.33
CA PRO A 616 42.14 11.18 -29.64
C PRO A 616 41.99 11.75 -28.22
N ARG A 617 43.12 11.96 -27.52
CA ARG A 617 43.16 12.59 -26.20
C ARG A 617 42.51 13.98 -26.18
N HIS A 618 42.64 14.75 -27.25
CA HIS A 618 41.99 16.06 -27.37
C HIS A 618 40.47 15.96 -27.49
N HIS A 619 39.93 14.89 -28.12
CA HIS A 619 38.49 14.69 -28.23
C HIS A 619 37.89 14.32 -26.88
N VAL A 620 38.57 13.43 -26.16
CA VAL A 620 38.18 13.04 -24.80
C VAL A 620 38.26 14.23 -23.85
N ALA A 621 39.34 15.01 -23.88
CA ALA A 621 39.46 16.23 -23.09
C ALA A 621 38.37 17.27 -23.43
N ALA A 622 37.97 17.39 -24.70
CA ALA A 622 36.92 18.32 -25.13
C ALA A 622 35.55 17.92 -24.60
N LEU A 623 35.27 16.62 -24.67
CA LEU A 623 34.05 16.04 -24.11
C LEU A 623 34.01 16.21 -22.59
N LEU A 624 35.06 15.80 -21.88
CA LEU A 624 35.14 15.92 -20.43
C LEU A 624 35.04 17.39 -19.98
N ARG A 625 35.68 18.33 -20.67
CA ARG A 625 35.55 19.77 -20.36
C ARG A 625 34.14 20.29 -20.61
N SER A 626 33.48 19.77 -21.64
CA SER A 626 32.08 20.11 -21.95
C SER A 626 31.10 19.48 -20.97
N LEU A 627 31.42 18.35 -20.34
CA LEU A 627 30.57 17.71 -19.34
C LEU A 627 30.82 18.26 -17.93
N GLY A 628 32.09 18.55 -17.58
CA GLY A 628 32.51 18.89 -16.22
C GLY A 628 31.76 20.07 -15.61
N ARG A 629 31.97 21.28 -16.16
CA ARG A 629 31.36 22.51 -15.62
C ARG A 629 29.82 22.49 -15.67
N PRO A 630 29.18 22.06 -16.78
CA PRO A 630 27.72 21.99 -16.83
C PRO A 630 27.15 20.97 -15.85
N SER A 631 27.77 19.80 -15.67
CA SER A 631 27.29 18.83 -14.67
C SER A 631 27.34 19.42 -13.25
N LEU A 632 28.42 20.11 -12.89
CA LEU A 632 28.52 20.81 -11.60
C LEU A 632 27.47 21.91 -11.46
N ALA A 633 27.24 22.71 -12.51
CA ALA A 633 26.22 23.75 -12.51
C ALA A 633 24.81 23.17 -12.36
N PHE A 634 24.47 22.13 -13.13
CA PHE A 634 23.17 21.44 -13.01
C PHE A 634 22.99 20.76 -11.66
N SER A 635 24.06 20.15 -11.12
CA SER A 635 24.05 19.59 -9.76
C SER A 635 23.74 20.68 -8.74
N ALA A 636 24.36 21.86 -8.83
CA ALA A 636 24.13 22.96 -7.92
C ALA A 636 22.71 23.52 -8.07
N THR A 637 22.22 23.73 -9.30
CA THR A 637 20.85 24.19 -9.56
C THR A 637 19.81 23.19 -9.04
N LEU A 638 20.02 21.89 -9.27
CA LEU A 638 19.12 20.84 -8.80
C LEU A 638 19.13 20.75 -7.27
N PHE A 639 20.30 20.90 -6.65
CA PHE A 639 20.41 20.97 -5.20
C PHE A 639 19.67 22.19 -4.65
N LEU A 640 19.81 23.38 -5.24
CA LEU A 640 19.04 24.57 -4.85
C LEU A 640 17.53 24.36 -5.00
N ALA A 641 17.08 23.77 -6.11
CA ALA A 641 15.67 23.43 -6.31
C ALA A 641 15.17 22.42 -5.26
N TYR A 642 15.99 21.41 -4.92
CA TYR A 642 15.73 20.51 -3.80
C TYR A 642 15.59 21.27 -2.47
N LEU A 643 16.52 22.18 -2.15
CA LEU A 643 16.45 23.00 -0.93
C LEU A 643 15.20 23.88 -0.86
N LEU A 644 14.69 24.34 -2.00
CA LEU A 644 13.47 25.16 -2.09
C LEU A 644 12.19 24.34 -1.90
N VAL A 645 12.12 23.14 -2.47
CA VAL A 645 10.92 22.27 -2.41
C VAL A 645 10.86 21.47 -1.10
N MET A 646 12.01 21.08 -0.56
CA MET A 646 12.10 20.16 0.58
C MET A 646 11.37 20.65 1.86
N PRO A 647 11.37 21.94 2.24
CA PRO A 647 10.59 22.41 3.38
C PRO A 647 9.10 22.05 3.32
N HIS A 648 8.48 22.16 2.15
CA HIS A 648 7.08 21.81 1.96
C HIS A 648 6.85 20.30 2.09
N ILE A 649 7.80 19.49 1.61
CA ILE A 649 7.74 18.03 1.74
C ILE A 649 7.97 17.59 3.19
N VAL A 650 8.91 18.20 3.92
CA VAL A 650 9.12 17.92 5.35
C VAL A 650 7.86 18.24 6.15
N LEU A 651 7.26 19.42 5.95
CA LEU A 651 6.01 19.78 6.63
C LEU A 651 4.86 18.83 6.29
N LEU A 652 4.79 18.37 5.05
CA LEU A 652 3.78 17.40 4.64
C LEU A 652 4.02 16.02 5.30
N ILE A 653 5.26 15.52 5.29
CA ILE A 653 5.62 14.25 5.93
C ILE A 653 5.33 14.35 7.42
N GLU A 654 5.73 15.45 8.07
CA GLU A 654 5.48 15.71 9.49
C GLU A 654 3.98 15.72 9.77
N ARG A 655 3.20 16.49 9.02
CA ARG A 655 1.74 16.53 9.19
C ARG A 655 1.10 15.16 9.03
N THR A 656 1.47 14.43 7.97
CA THR A 656 0.95 13.07 7.71
C THR A 656 1.32 12.12 8.84
N PHE A 657 2.54 12.23 9.36
CA PHE A 657 2.99 11.45 10.50
C PHE A 657 2.22 11.81 11.77
N GLN A 658 2.12 13.10 12.13
CA GLN A 658 1.40 13.55 13.32
C GLN A 658 -0.08 13.18 13.27
N ASP A 659 -0.74 13.36 12.12
CA ASP A 659 -2.13 12.99 11.91
C ASP A 659 -2.35 11.48 12.08
N GLY A 660 -1.41 10.66 11.56
CA GLY A 660 -1.49 9.20 11.67
C GLY A 660 -1.12 8.65 13.05
N ILE A 661 -0.13 9.24 13.73
CA ILE A 661 0.39 8.77 15.02
C ILE A 661 -0.43 9.31 16.20
N ALA A 662 -1.27 10.34 15.99
CA ALA A 662 -2.10 10.94 17.04
C ALA A 662 -3.00 9.91 17.73
N PHE A 663 -3.71 9.08 16.97
CA PHE A 663 -4.57 8.03 17.54
C PHE A 663 -3.74 6.99 18.31
N PRO A 664 -2.69 6.38 17.75
CA PRO A 664 -1.88 5.43 18.50
C PRO A 664 -1.24 5.97 19.78
N ARG A 665 -0.90 7.26 19.82
CA ARG A 665 -0.35 7.90 21.03
C ARG A 665 -1.41 8.17 22.09
N ARG A 666 -2.62 8.57 21.67
CA ARG A 666 -3.68 9.06 22.56
C ARG A 666 -5.07 8.60 22.09
N PRO A 667 -5.36 7.29 22.13
CA PRO A 667 -6.63 6.75 21.66
C PRO A 667 -7.82 7.34 22.44
N ALA A 668 -7.68 7.52 23.76
CA ALA A 668 -8.71 8.13 24.60
C ALA A 668 -9.17 9.51 24.05
N SER A 669 -8.23 10.39 23.72
CA SER A 669 -8.56 11.72 23.18
C SER A 669 -9.26 11.69 21.81
N HIS A 670 -9.07 10.61 21.05
CA HIS A 670 -9.81 10.42 19.80
C HIS A 670 -11.26 10.03 20.11
N TRP A 671 -11.45 9.09 21.02
CA TRP A 671 -12.78 8.62 21.41
C TRP A 671 -13.58 9.70 22.14
N ASP A 672 -12.95 10.53 22.97
CA ASP A 672 -13.60 11.70 23.58
C ASP A 672 -14.19 12.65 22.52
N LYS A 673 -13.49 12.84 21.39
CA LYS A 673 -13.96 13.67 20.27
C LYS A 673 -15.12 13.00 19.52
N VAL A 674 -15.03 11.69 19.31
CA VAL A 674 -16.11 10.92 18.66
C VAL A 674 -17.37 10.97 19.53
N GLU A 675 -17.23 10.74 20.84
CA GLU A 675 -18.33 10.81 21.78
C GLU A 675 -18.97 12.20 21.82
N LEU A 676 -18.16 13.26 21.91
CA LEU A 676 -18.66 14.63 21.88
C LEU A 676 -19.43 14.91 20.58
N CYS A 677 -18.88 14.51 19.43
CA CYS A 677 -19.52 14.70 18.14
C CYS A 677 -20.84 13.92 18.01
N CYS A 678 -20.91 12.67 18.50
CA CYS A 678 -22.16 11.92 18.55
C CYS A 678 -23.20 12.62 19.43
N ARG A 679 -22.82 13.11 20.62
CA ARG A 679 -23.72 13.86 21.51
C ARG A 679 -24.21 15.16 20.88
N GLU A 680 -23.36 15.87 20.14
CA GLU A 680 -23.74 17.08 19.41
C GLU A 680 -24.74 16.79 18.29
N ILE A 681 -24.56 15.69 17.55
CA ILE A 681 -25.52 15.22 16.54
C ILE A 681 -26.85 14.86 17.19
N GLU A 682 -26.83 14.13 18.32
CA GLU A 682 -28.02 13.74 19.06
C GLU A 682 -28.78 14.93 19.65
N ALA A 683 -28.06 16.00 20.04
CA ALA A 683 -28.65 17.23 20.54
C ALA A 683 -29.20 18.15 19.42
N ASP A 684 -28.78 17.95 18.17
CA ASP A 684 -29.26 18.71 17.01
C ASP A 684 -30.59 18.12 16.51
N GLU A 685 -31.70 18.78 16.87
CA GLU A 685 -33.06 18.34 16.49
C GLU A 685 -33.24 18.20 14.97
N GLN A 686 -32.61 19.06 14.16
CA GLN A 686 -32.75 19.01 12.71
C GLN A 686 -32.01 17.80 12.14
N GLN A 687 -30.79 17.53 12.62
CA GLN A 687 -30.04 16.34 12.21
C GLN A 687 -30.73 15.05 12.66
N MET A 688 -31.19 14.99 13.90
CA MET A 688 -31.91 13.80 14.40
C MET A 688 -33.24 13.58 13.69
N LYS A 689 -33.97 14.64 13.32
CA LYS A 689 -35.15 14.52 12.48
C LYS A 689 -34.82 13.90 11.12
N ALA A 690 -33.78 14.38 10.44
CA ALA A 690 -33.36 13.84 9.15
C ALA A 690 -32.88 12.38 9.27
N ILE A 691 -32.19 12.03 10.35
CA ILE A 691 -31.79 10.65 10.65
C ILE A 691 -33.03 9.76 10.82
N ARG A 692 -34.01 10.17 11.64
CA ARG A 692 -35.23 9.39 11.88
C ARG A 692 -36.06 9.20 10.61
N GLU A 693 -36.22 10.24 9.78
CA GLU A 693 -36.89 10.13 8.48
C GLU A 693 -36.17 9.13 7.56
N GLY A 694 -34.83 9.12 7.56
CA GLY A 694 -34.04 8.15 6.83
C GLY A 694 -34.21 6.71 7.35
N VAL A 695 -34.25 6.53 8.67
CA VAL A 695 -34.47 5.23 9.32
C VAL A 695 -35.88 4.70 9.06
N GLU A 696 -36.91 5.55 9.14
CA GLU A 696 -38.29 5.18 8.82
C GLU A 696 -38.43 4.73 7.36
N ALA A 697 -37.74 5.40 6.43
CA ALA A 697 -37.67 5.01 5.04
C ALA A 697 -36.96 3.65 4.84
N GLU A 698 -35.82 3.41 5.53
CA GLU A 698 -35.11 2.13 5.50
C GLU A 698 -35.99 1.00 6.06
N MET A 699 -36.67 1.20 7.19
CA MET A 699 -37.56 0.21 7.82
C MET A 699 -38.83 -0.08 7.02
N SER A 700 -39.32 0.90 6.24
CA SER A 700 -40.49 0.78 5.36
C SER A 700 -40.17 0.13 4.02
N SER A 701 -38.91 0.20 3.59
CA SER A 701 -38.45 -0.51 2.40
C SER A 701 -38.59 -2.01 2.64
N LYS A 702 -39.35 -2.70 1.78
CA LYS A 702 -39.40 -4.17 1.85
C LYS A 702 -37.98 -4.69 1.63
N PRO A 703 -37.47 -5.59 2.48
CA PRO A 703 -36.19 -6.23 2.21
C PRO A 703 -36.28 -6.87 0.82
N THR A 704 -35.47 -6.40 -0.11
CA THR A 704 -35.29 -7.08 -1.39
C THR A 704 -34.65 -8.42 -1.09
N PRO A 705 -35.22 -9.55 -1.53
CA PRO A 705 -34.76 -10.90 -1.18
C PRO A 705 -33.38 -11.30 -1.74
N GLU A 706 -32.54 -10.34 -2.13
CA GLU A 706 -31.23 -10.53 -2.77
C GLU A 706 -30.03 -10.03 -1.92
N GLY A 707 -30.20 -9.83 -0.60
CA GLY A 707 -29.18 -9.26 0.29
C GLY A 707 -28.39 -10.28 1.12
#